data_AF-A0A971AA93-F1
#
_entry.id   AF-A0A971AA93-F1
#
_cell.length_a   1.000
_cell.length_b   1.000
_cell.length_c   1.000
_cell.angle_alpha   90.00
_cell.angle_beta   90.00
_cell.angle_gamma   90.00
#
_symmetry.space_group_name_H-M   'P 1'
#
loop_
_entity.id
_entity.type
_entity.pdbx_description
1 polymer ?
#
loop_
_entity_poly.entity_id
_entity_poly.type
_entity_poly.pdbx_seq_one_letter_code
_entity_poly.pdbx_strand_id
1 'polypeptide(L)'
;MAFVNIFKKLMGNKAQRDMKEVSPDVERIKAAYEEIKLLSNDELRARTETLKNKIQEFIASENEQIAELKAGVEDTDLNLREDIYKEIDKLEKDVTEKIEKVLSEILPEAFAIIKDTARRFTENEETIVTANDFDRDLATKHDFVTIRGNDAVYKNEWTAGGNLIKWEMVHYDVQLFGGVVLHKGKIAEMATGEGKTLVATLPVFLNALAHRGVHVVTVNDYLSKRDSEWMGPLYMFHGLSVDCIDKHRPNSEERRQAYLADVTFGTNNEFGFDYLRDNMATSPLDLVQRPHNYAIVDEVDSVLIDDARTPLIISGPIPKGEDQLFDELRPKVEKLVSAQRQLVTKYLADARNQMKSEDEKVREEGTLALFRSYKGMPKNKPLIKYLSEQGVKAAMLKTEEIYMEQNNRRMPEATDPLYFVIDEKNNQIEMTDKGIDLITGTSDDPHLFVLPNVGDEIAELERDTTLSKEEKQAKKDDILQNYSVKSERVHTINQLLKAYTLFEKDVEYVVIDNQVKIVDEQTGRIMEGRRYSDGLHQAIEAKEGVKVEAATQTFATITLQNYFRMYKKLAGMTGTAETEAGEFWDIYKLDVVVIPTNRPIVRNDMEDRVYRTNREKYNAVIEEVESLVNAGRPVLVGTTSVEISELLSRMLNGRGLKHNVLNAILLHREADIEAEAGRKGTITIATNMAGRGTDIKLTPEVKAAGGLAIVGTERHESRRVDRQLRGRAGRQGDPGSSVFFVSLEDDLMRLFGSERISGMMDKMGFKEGEVIEHKMISNSIERAQKKVEENNFGIRKRLLEYDDVMNAQREVIYTRRKHALMGERIGMNISNMIYDGAENIVEVAKNSDDFEEFEMDLMKIYAMDSPVTAEEFKKTRPDELAELVGEEAHVTFKRKTDKMASIAYPVIKEIYETKGDQFENILIPITDGKRVYNITTNLKNAYNNEGREVIRDFEKQTLLYVIDDEWKEHLRQLDDLRQSVQAASYEQKDPLLIYKLESFGLFKEMINSANRKVLSIIMRGQIPTRDPREVRQAEQQRRSDYSKYRTQKDEVSSNRGNYDPTKQDTRELQKTEPIRVEKKVGRNEPCPCGSGKKYKNCHGR
;
A
#
# COMPACT_ATOMS: atom_id res chain seq x y z
N MET A 1 -23.91 5.26 -30.95
CA MET A 1 -24.97 5.47 -29.94
C MET A 1 -26.21 4.58 -30.13
N ALA A 2 -26.73 4.34 -31.35
CA ALA A 2 -27.92 3.50 -31.55
C ALA A 2 -27.71 2.00 -31.22
N PHE A 3 -26.56 1.42 -31.58
CA PHE A 3 -26.24 0.00 -31.30
C PHE A 3 -26.12 -0.32 -29.80
N VAL A 4 -25.53 0.59 -29.01
CA VAL A 4 -25.36 0.46 -27.55
C VAL A 4 -26.71 0.53 -26.82
N ASN A 5 -27.64 1.37 -27.30
CA ASN A 5 -28.98 1.48 -26.72
C ASN A 5 -29.88 0.27 -27.03
N ILE A 6 -29.71 -0.37 -28.18
CA ILE A 6 -30.43 -1.62 -28.51
C ILE A 6 -29.89 -2.77 -27.64
N PHE A 7 -28.57 -2.88 -27.46
CA PHE A 7 -27.96 -3.88 -26.57
C PHE A 7 -28.35 -3.69 -25.10
N LYS A 8 -28.37 -2.44 -24.59
CA LYS A 8 -28.87 -2.11 -23.25
C LYS A 8 -30.35 -2.47 -23.04
N LYS A 9 -31.20 -2.32 -24.05
CA LYS A 9 -32.62 -2.70 -23.98
C LYS A 9 -32.85 -4.21 -24.00
N LEU A 10 -31.99 -4.97 -24.67
CA LEU A 10 -32.12 -6.43 -24.83
C LEU A 10 -31.49 -7.24 -23.67
N MET A 11 -30.40 -6.75 -23.08
CA MET A 11 -29.68 -7.44 -21.98
C MET A 11 -29.87 -6.80 -20.59
N GLY A 12 -30.50 -5.64 -20.48
CA GLY A 12 -30.55 -4.86 -19.23
C GLY A 12 -29.25 -4.09 -18.95
N ASN A 13 -29.25 -3.25 -17.91
CA ASN A 13 -28.02 -2.60 -17.43
C ASN A 13 -27.15 -3.61 -16.62
N LYS A 14 -25.88 -3.25 -16.29
CA LYS A 14 -24.96 -4.14 -15.55
C LYS A 14 -25.59 -4.59 -14.22
N ALA A 15 -26.09 -3.63 -13.42
CA ALA A 15 -26.77 -3.91 -12.16
C ALA A 15 -27.92 -4.93 -12.29
N GLN A 16 -28.76 -4.85 -13.32
CA GLN A 16 -29.83 -5.82 -13.56
C GLN A 16 -29.32 -7.23 -13.88
N ARG A 17 -28.15 -7.35 -14.52
CA ARG A 17 -27.52 -8.64 -14.81
C ARG A 17 -26.91 -9.23 -13.54
N ASP A 18 -26.17 -8.42 -12.78
CA ASP A 18 -25.58 -8.84 -11.51
C ASP A 18 -26.68 -9.26 -10.50
N MET A 19 -27.81 -8.54 -10.49
CA MET A 19 -28.99 -8.92 -9.73
C MET A 19 -29.53 -10.29 -10.12
N LYS A 20 -29.68 -10.57 -11.42
CA LYS A 20 -30.16 -11.87 -11.89
C LYS A 20 -29.20 -13.01 -11.55
N GLU A 21 -27.90 -12.76 -11.48
CA GLU A 21 -26.88 -13.75 -11.11
C GLU A 21 -26.96 -14.14 -9.63
N VAL A 22 -27.26 -13.19 -8.75
CA VAL A 22 -27.25 -13.38 -7.29
C VAL A 22 -28.64 -13.70 -6.72
N SER A 23 -29.72 -13.30 -7.39
CA SER A 23 -31.11 -13.58 -6.96
C SER A 23 -31.38 -15.04 -6.59
N PRO A 24 -30.92 -16.06 -7.33
CA PRO A 24 -31.16 -17.46 -6.96
C PRO A 24 -30.59 -17.82 -5.58
N ASP A 25 -29.44 -17.27 -5.20
CA ASP A 25 -28.82 -17.51 -3.90
C ASP A 25 -29.66 -16.89 -2.77
N VAL A 26 -30.16 -15.67 -2.98
CA VAL A 26 -31.04 -14.98 -2.02
C VAL A 26 -32.35 -15.72 -1.81
N GLU A 27 -32.96 -16.26 -2.87
CA GLU A 27 -34.18 -17.05 -2.75
C GLU A 27 -33.94 -18.39 -2.02
N ARG A 28 -32.76 -19.02 -2.23
CA ARG A 28 -32.36 -20.19 -1.43
C ARG A 28 -32.17 -19.85 0.05
N ILE A 29 -31.58 -18.69 0.36
CA ILE A 29 -31.43 -18.22 1.75
C ILE A 29 -32.81 -18.03 2.40
N LYS A 30 -33.76 -17.41 1.68
CA LYS A 30 -35.14 -17.24 2.18
C LYS A 30 -35.84 -18.56 2.44
N ALA A 31 -35.67 -19.53 1.54
CA ALA A 31 -36.23 -20.87 1.74
C ALA A 31 -35.64 -21.55 2.98
N ALA A 32 -34.31 -21.52 3.15
CA ALA A 32 -33.65 -22.07 4.35
C ALA A 32 -34.09 -21.35 5.63
N TYR A 33 -34.31 -20.03 5.57
CA TYR A 33 -34.75 -19.23 6.71
C TYR A 33 -36.11 -19.66 7.27
N GLU A 34 -37.01 -20.18 6.42
CA GLU A 34 -38.32 -20.69 6.88
C GLU A 34 -38.19 -21.91 7.80
N GLU A 35 -37.14 -22.72 7.64
CA GLU A 35 -36.83 -23.86 8.51
C GLU A 35 -36.05 -23.40 9.75
N ILE A 36 -35.01 -22.57 9.57
CA ILE A 36 -34.14 -22.11 10.65
C ILE A 36 -34.90 -21.32 11.73
N LYS A 37 -35.87 -20.49 11.35
CA LYS A 37 -36.64 -19.68 12.30
C LYS A 37 -37.47 -20.50 13.30
N LEU A 38 -37.73 -21.78 13.01
CA LEU A 38 -38.53 -22.67 13.86
C LEU A 38 -37.69 -23.36 14.95
N LEU A 39 -36.36 -23.31 14.86
CA LEU A 39 -35.46 -23.96 15.80
C LEU A 39 -35.50 -23.29 17.19
N SER A 40 -35.25 -24.06 18.24
CA SER A 40 -34.89 -23.51 19.56
C SER A 40 -33.49 -22.88 19.53
N ASN A 41 -33.10 -22.15 20.58
CA ASN A 41 -31.77 -21.52 20.63
C ASN A 41 -30.64 -22.58 20.61
N ASP A 42 -30.82 -23.69 21.31
CA ASP A 42 -29.85 -24.80 21.33
C ASP A 42 -29.79 -25.55 20.00
N GLU A 43 -30.94 -25.79 19.36
CA GLU A 43 -30.98 -26.41 18.03
C GLU A 43 -30.34 -25.51 16.96
N LEU A 44 -30.47 -24.18 17.09
CA LEU A 44 -29.80 -23.23 16.20
C LEU A 44 -28.26 -23.34 16.32
N ARG A 45 -27.73 -23.44 17.54
CA ARG A 45 -26.28 -23.66 17.77
C ARG A 45 -25.83 -25.02 17.24
N ALA A 46 -26.61 -26.07 17.50
CA ALA A 46 -26.32 -27.42 17.00
C ALA A 46 -26.33 -27.48 15.45
N ARG A 47 -27.16 -26.66 14.80
CA ARG A 47 -27.15 -26.55 13.34
C ARG A 47 -25.84 -25.97 12.83
N THR A 48 -25.27 -24.97 13.50
CA THR A 48 -23.93 -24.47 13.16
C THR A 48 -22.86 -25.54 13.28
N GLU A 49 -22.85 -26.32 14.37
CA GLU A 49 -21.88 -27.41 14.53
C GLU A 49 -22.02 -28.48 13.44
N THR A 50 -23.25 -28.75 13.00
CA THR A 50 -23.49 -29.65 11.85
C THR A 50 -22.83 -29.12 10.57
N LEU A 51 -22.88 -27.81 10.33
CA LEU A 51 -22.20 -27.19 9.18
C LEU A 51 -20.67 -27.28 9.29
N LYS A 52 -20.10 -27.06 10.48
CA LYS A 52 -18.65 -27.22 10.73
C LYS A 52 -18.20 -28.66 10.45
N ASN A 53 -18.93 -29.65 10.96
CA ASN A 53 -18.63 -31.06 10.72
C ASN A 53 -18.70 -31.43 9.24
N LYS A 54 -19.71 -30.92 8.51
CA LYS A 54 -19.81 -31.14 7.06
C LYS A 54 -18.58 -30.62 6.31
N ILE A 55 -18.01 -29.48 6.72
CA ILE A 55 -16.77 -28.95 6.11
C ILE A 55 -15.60 -29.89 6.41
N GLN A 56 -15.42 -30.29 7.67
CA GLN A 56 -14.30 -31.15 8.08
C GLN A 56 -14.34 -32.52 7.41
N GLU A 57 -15.51 -33.15 7.35
CA GLU A 57 -15.71 -34.42 6.63
C GLU A 57 -15.35 -34.32 5.15
N PHE A 58 -15.66 -33.17 4.51
CA PHE A 58 -15.40 -32.95 3.09
C PHE A 58 -13.91 -32.84 2.74
N ILE A 59 -13.06 -32.47 3.71
CA ILE A 59 -11.61 -32.29 3.54
C ILE A 59 -10.75 -33.30 4.31
N ALA A 60 -11.37 -34.23 5.05
CA ALA A 60 -10.68 -35.15 5.94
C ALA A 60 -9.64 -36.02 5.21
N SER A 61 -9.99 -36.56 4.04
CA SER A 61 -9.12 -37.44 3.26
C SER A 61 -7.81 -36.76 2.85
N GLU A 62 -7.88 -35.53 2.33
CA GLU A 62 -6.67 -34.81 1.91
C GLU A 62 -5.84 -34.33 3.10
N ASN A 63 -6.47 -33.91 4.19
CA ASN A 63 -5.75 -33.52 5.40
C ASN A 63 -5.01 -34.70 6.03
N GLU A 64 -5.60 -35.90 6.03
CA GLU A 64 -4.95 -37.13 6.50
C GLU A 64 -3.74 -37.48 5.63
N GLN A 65 -3.88 -37.42 4.29
CA GLN A 65 -2.75 -37.61 3.37
C GLN A 65 -1.64 -36.57 3.56
N ILE A 66 -1.98 -35.29 3.75
CA ILE A 66 -0.99 -34.24 4.04
C ILE A 66 -0.25 -34.55 5.35
N ALA A 67 -0.96 -34.98 6.39
CA ALA A 67 -0.36 -35.31 7.68
C ALA A 67 0.58 -36.53 7.58
N GLU A 68 0.16 -37.57 6.86
CA GLU A 68 1.00 -38.76 6.60
C GLU A 68 2.26 -38.40 5.81
N LEU A 69 2.13 -37.63 4.73
CA LEU A 69 3.27 -37.18 3.93
C LEU A 69 4.24 -36.34 4.78
N LYS A 70 3.73 -35.36 5.56
CA LYS A 70 4.58 -34.53 6.43
C LYS A 70 5.31 -35.35 7.50
N ALA A 71 4.67 -36.38 8.07
CA ALA A 71 5.30 -37.26 9.05
C ALA A 71 6.42 -38.13 8.44
N GLY A 72 6.27 -38.59 7.20
CA GLY A 72 7.26 -39.45 6.50
C GLY A 72 8.43 -38.70 5.85
N VAL A 73 8.35 -37.37 5.71
CA VAL A 73 9.38 -36.56 5.04
C VAL A 73 10.74 -36.62 5.75
N GLU A 74 10.77 -36.67 7.07
CA GLU A 74 12.04 -36.65 7.82
C GLU A 74 12.87 -37.93 7.64
N ASP A 75 12.22 -39.05 7.33
CA ASP A 75 12.84 -40.38 7.11
C ASP A 75 13.18 -40.68 5.63
N THR A 76 12.79 -39.80 4.70
CA THR A 76 12.96 -40.02 3.27
C THR A 76 14.28 -39.45 2.74
N ASP A 77 14.90 -40.06 1.72
CA ASP A 77 16.09 -39.53 1.05
C ASP A 77 15.86 -38.12 0.47
N LEU A 78 16.88 -37.26 0.54
CA LEU A 78 16.84 -35.85 0.13
C LEU A 78 16.29 -35.63 -1.29
N ASN A 79 16.62 -36.51 -2.23
CA ASN A 79 16.19 -36.43 -3.63
C ASN A 79 14.70 -36.76 -3.83
N LEU A 80 14.08 -37.50 -2.91
CA LEU A 80 12.66 -37.89 -2.98
C LEU A 80 11.76 -36.93 -2.17
N ARG A 81 12.34 -36.12 -1.28
CA ARG A 81 11.60 -35.13 -0.49
C ARG A 81 10.95 -34.06 -1.36
N GLU A 82 11.56 -33.68 -2.48
CA GLU A 82 11.03 -32.65 -3.38
C GLU A 82 9.67 -33.05 -3.96
N ASP A 83 9.53 -34.30 -4.41
CA ASP A 83 8.28 -34.80 -4.97
C ASP A 83 7.18 -34.88 -3.92
N ILE A 84 7.53 -35.28 -2.68
CA ILE A 84 6.60 -35.28 -1.55
C ILE A 84 6.12 -33.86 -1.24
N TYR A 85 7.04 -32.89 -1.20
CA TYR A 85 6.67 -31.50 -0.96
C TYR A 85 5.78 -30.91 -2.06
N LYS A 86 6.05 -31.24 -3.34
CA LYS A 86 5.17 -30.88 -4.47
C LYS A 86 3.78 -31.51 -4.34
N GLU A 87 3.70 -32.75 -3.85
CA GLU A 87 2.44 -33.43 -3.60
C GLU A 87 1.66 -32.79 -2.44
N ILE A 88 2.33 -32.43 -1.34
CA ILE A 88 1.74 -31.67 -0.24
C ILE A 88 1.18 -30.33 -0.75
N ASP A 89 1.98 -29.57 -1.52
CA ASP A 89 1.57 -28.27 -2.05
C ASP A 89 0.33 -28.40 -2.96
N LYS A 90 0.23 -29.51 -3.72
CA LYS A 90 -0.95 -29.85 -4.53
C LYS A 90 -2.18 -30.19 -3.67
N LEU A 91 -2.03 -31.05 -2.67
CA LEU A 91 -3.12 -31.42 -1.76
C LEU A 91 -3.66 -30.21 -0.99
N GLU A 92 -2.77 -29.31 -0.53
CA GLU A 92 -3.19 -28.07 0.14
C GLU A 92 -4.02 -27.16 -0.78
N LYS A 93 -3.71 -27.14 -2.08
CA LYS A 93 -4.53 -26.45 -3.08
C LYS A 93 -5.90 -27.12 -3.26
N ASP A 94 -5.93 -28.46 -3.38
CA ASP A 94 -7.17 -29.22 -3.54
C ASP A 94 -8.09 -29.04 -2.33
N VAL A 95 -7.55 -29.02 -1.10
CA VAL A 95 -8.30 -28.70 0.13
C VAL A 95 -8.95 -27.32 0.04
N THR A 96 -8.21 -26.32 -0.45
CA THR A 96 -8.73 -24.96 -0.58
C THR A 96 -9.91 -24.90 -1.57
N GLU A 97 -9.79 -25.56 -2.72
CA GLU A 97 -10.86 -25.62 -3.73
C GLU A 97 -12.10 -26.36 -3.21
N LYS A 98 -11.89 -27.45 -2.46
CA LYS A 98 -12.96 -28.18 -1.79
C LYS A 98 -13.70 -27.35 -0.75
N ILE A 99 -12.98 -26.55 0.05
CA ILE A 99 -13.57 -25.64 1.03
C ILE A 99 -14.50 -24.64 0.32
N GLU A 100 -14.06 -23.99 -0.76
CA GLU A 100 -14.90 -23.01 -1.46
C GLU A 100 -16.19 -23.64 -2.01
N LYS A 101 -16.11 -24.88 -2.50
CA LYS A 101 -17.27 -25.63 -2.97
C LYS A 101 -18.26 -25.91 -1.84
N VAL A 102 -17.81 -26.45 -0.71
CA VAL A 102 -18.71 -26.75 0.42
C VAL A 102 -19.28 -25.48 1.04
N LEU A 103 -18.52 -24.39 1.12
CA LEU A 103 -19.01 -23.09 1.58
C LEU A 103 -20.16 -22.58 0.70
N SER A 104 -20.05 -22.72 -0.62
CA SER A 104 -21.12 -22.37 -1.56
C SER A 104 -22.38 -23.21 -1.39
N GLU A 105 -22.24 -24.49 -0.99
CA GLU A 105 -23.37 -25.37 -0.70
C GLU A 105 -24.11 -24.98 0.58
N ILE A 106 -23.37 -24.68 1.65
CA ILE A 106 -23.96 -24.37 2.97
C ILE A 106 -24.36 -22.90 3.15
N LEU A 107 -23.96 -22.03 2.22
CA LEU A 107 -24.23 -20.59 2.26
C LEU A 107 -25.68 -20.23 2.61
N PRO A 108 -26.72 -20.85 2.00
CA PRO A 108 -28.10 -20.52 2.30
C PRO A 108 -28.45 -20.70 3.78
N GLU A 109 -27.99 -21.80 4.37
CA GLU A 109 -28.24 -22.13 5.78
C GLU A 109 -27.42 -21.23 6.71
N ALA A 110 -26.14 -21.03 6.42
CA ALA A 110 -25.27 -20.19 7.24
C ALA A 110 -25.77 -18.74 7.33
N PHE A 111 -26.26 -18.18 6.22
CA PHE A 111 -26.82 -16.83 6.19
C PHE A 111 -28.16 -16.76 6.94
N ALA A 112 -29.00 -17.79 6.80
CA ALA A 112 -30.25 -17.89 7.53
C ALA A 112 -30.02 -17.96 9.06
N ILE A 113 -29.00 -18.70 9.51
CA ILE A 113 -28.62 -18.79 10.94
C ILE A 113 -28.25 -17.41 11.50
N ILE A 114 -27.38 -16.65 10.82
CA ILE A 114 -26.99 -15.31 11.28
C ILE A 114 -28.16 -14.34 11.25
N LYS A 115 -28.99 -14.37 10.21
CA LYS A 115 -30.20 -13.55 10.14
C LYS A 115 -31.15 -13.85 11.31
N ASP A 116 -31.35 -15.13 11.64
CA ASP A 116 -32.23 -15.52 12.75
C ASP A 116 -31.62 -15.19 14.12
N THR A 117 -30.29 -15.31 14.27
CA THR A 117 -29.58 -14.88 15.48
C THR A 117 -29.77 -13.39 15.72
N ALA A 118 -29.60 -12.57 14.68
CA ALA A 118 -29.83 -11.12 14.74
C ALA A 118 -31.29 -10.78 15.12
N ARG A 119 -32.27 -11.55 14.59
CA ARG A 119 -33.68 -11.44 15.00
C ARG A 119 -33.87 -11.77 16.47
N ARG A 120 -33.31 -12.88 16.97
CA ARG A 120 -33.47 -13.30 18.36
C ARG A 120 -32.95 -12.27 19.35
N PHE A 121 -31.78 -11.67 19.08
CA PHE A 121 -31.24 -10.60 19.92
C PHE A 121 -32.09 -9.33 19.83
N THR A 122 -32.71 -9.04 18.69
CA THR A 122 -33.61 -7.89 18.55
C THR A 122 -34.91 -8.09 19.33
N GLU A 123 -35.49 -9.29 19.30
CA GLU A 123 -36.81 -9.58 19.86
C GLU A 123 -36.78 -9.96 21.34
N ASN A 124 -35.64 -10.40 21.87
CA ASN A 124 -35.50 -10.89 23.25
C ASN A 124 -34.40 -10.12 23.99
N GLU A 125 -34.66 -9.76 25.26
CA GLU A 125 -33.64 -9.16 26.14
C GLU A 125 -32.57 -10.18 26.56
N GLU A 126 -32.98 -11.42 26.78
CA GLU A 126 -32.12 -12.55 27.13
C GLU A 126 -32.37 -13.73 26.19
N THR A 127 -31.30 -14.26 25.60
CA THR A 127 -31.30 -15.50 24.81
C THR A 127 -30.59 -16.58 25.61
N ILE A 128 -31.33 -17.59 26.06
CA ILE A 128 -30.84 -18.65 26.95
C ILE A 128 -30.50 -19.90 26.13
N VAL A 129 -29.33 -20.49 26.38
CA VAL A 129 -28.83 -21.73 25.79
C VAL A 129 -28.13 -22.58 26.84
N THR A 130 -27.95 -23.87 26.56
CA THR A 130 -27.14 -24.75 27.41
C THR A 130 -25.67 -24.31 27.34
N ALA A 131 -25.04 -24.07 28.51
CA ALA A 131 -23.67 -23.57 28.58
C ALA A 131 -22.64 -24.66 28.21
N ASN A 132 -21.73 -24.35 27.28
CA ASN A 132 -20.53 -25.13 27.02
C ASN A 132 -19.28 -24.46 27.62
N ASP A 133 -18.10 -25.08 27.48
CA ASP A 133 -16.85 -24.55 28.04
C ASP A 133 -16.43 -23.21 27.41
N PHE A 134 -16.78 -23.00 26.14
CA PHE A 134 -16.53 -21.74 25.45
C PHE A 134 -17.35 -20.59 26.06
N ASP A 135 -18.63 -20.82 26.34
CA ASP A 135 -19.50 -19.83 26.99
C ASP A 135 -19.00 -19.46 28.39
N ARG A 136 -18.44 -20.44 29.11
CA ARG A 136 -17.84 -20.23 30.43
C ARG A 136 -16.59 -19.36 30.36
N ASP A 137 -15.72 -19.56 29.37
CA ASP A 137 -14.56 -18.69 29.13
C ASP A 137 -15.01 -17.26 28.75
N LEU A 138 -15.97 -17.14 27.83
CA LEU A 138 -16.51 -15.84 27.40
C LEU A 138 -17.09 -15.05 28.58
N ALA A 139 -17.83 -15.68 29.47
CA ALA A 139 -18.43 -15.03 30.64
C ALA A 139 -17.41 -14.48 31.64
N THR A 140 -16.12 -14.88 31.55
CA THR A 140 -15.04 -14.29 32.37
C THR A 140 -14.45 -13.01 31.76
N LYS A 141 -14.60 -12.82 30.44
CA LYS A 141 -13.93 -11.76 29.67
C LYS A 141 -14.91 -10.73 29.11
N HIS A 142 -16.18 -11.07 28.96
CA HIS A 142 -17.18 -10.27 28.27
C HIS A 142 -18.46 -10.04 29.10
N ASP A 143 -19.15 -8.93 28.82
CA ASP A 143 -20.35 -8.46 29.54
C ASP A 143 -21.68 -8.92 28.90
N PHE A 144 -21.64 -9.41 27.65
CA PHE A 144 -22.82 -9.87 26.90
C PHE A 144 -23.30 -11.28 27.26
N VAL A 145 -22.51 -12.07 28.00
CA VAL A 145 -22.89 -13.45 28.40
C VAL A 145 -22.64 -13.68 29.89
N THR A 146 -23.58 -14.34 30.55
CA THR A 146 -23.45 -14.73 31.97
C THR A 146 -23.88 -16.18 32.18
N ILE A 147 -23.26 -16.88 33.13
CA ILE A 147 -23.62 -18.27 33.44
C ILE A 147 -24.58 -18.31 34.62
N ARG A 148 -25.76 -18.93 34.43
CA ARG A 148 -26.76 -19.17 35.48
C ARG A 148 -27.00 -20.68 35.61
N GLY A 149 -26.32 -21.33 36.56
CA GLY A 149 -26.38 -22.78 36.72
C GLY A 149 -25.75 -23.51 35.54
N ASN A 150 -26.55 -24.23 34.76
CA ASN A 150 -26.11 -24.93 33.54
C ASN A 150 -26.36 -24.13 32.25
N ASP A 151 -26.95 -22.94 32.36
CA ASP A 151 -27.37 -22.15 31.21
C ASP A 151 -26.42 -20.97 30.99
N ALA A 152 -26.16 -20.65 29.72
CA ALA A 152 -25.53 -19.41 29.30
C ALA A 152 -26.62 -18.44 28.85
N VAL A 153 -26.63 -17.24 29.44
CA VAL A 153 -27.61 -16.19 29.20
C VAL A 153 -26.94 -15.07 28.43
N TYR A 154 -27.26 -14.96 27.15
CA TYR A 154 -26.80 -13.90 26.26
C TYR A 154 -27.74 -12.71 26.31
N LYS A 155 -27.21 -11.51 26.54
CA LYS A 155 -27.96 -10.26 26.55
C LYS A 155 -28.04 -9.66 25.16
N ASN A 156 -29.06 -8.85 24.91
CA ASN A 156 -29.13 -8.05 23.69
C ASN A 156 -28.48 -6.66 23.81
N GLU A 157 -27.87 -6.33 24.94
CA GLU A 157 -27.12 -5.09 25.13
C GLU A 157 -25.75 -5.36 25.75
N TRP A 158 -24.73 -4.67 25.26
CA TRP A 158 -23.34 -4.80 25.70
C TRP A 158 -22.49 -3.59 25.32
N THR A 159 -21.30 -3.50 25.93
CA THR A 159 -20.37 -2.39 25.66
C THR A 159 -19.61 -2.65 24.36
N ALA A 160 -19.63 -1.70 23.44
CA ALA A 160 -18.80 -1.73 22.23
C ALA A 160 -18.27 -0.34 21.89
N GLY A 161 -16.97 -0.22 21.65
CA GLY A 161 -16.30 1.06 21.40
C GLY A 161 -16.44 2.06 22.55
N GLY A 162 -16.60 1.57 23.80
CA GLY A 162 -16.79 2.37 25.00
C GLY A 162 -18.23 2.78 25.31
N ASN A 163 -19.20 2.49 24.42
CA ASN A 163 -20.60 2.85 24.58
C ASN A 163 -21.48 1.61 24.79
N LEU A 164 -22.51 1.72 25.64
CA LEU A 164 -23.53 0.67 25.78
C LEU A 164 -24.41 0.65 24.53
N ILE A 165 -24.40 -0.45 23.78
CA ILE A 165 -25.17 -0.63 22.56
C ILE A 165 -26.23 -1.70 22.81
N LYS A 166 -27.48 -1.39 22.43
CA LYS A 166 -28.57 -2.36 22.33
C LYS A 166 -28.68 -2.86 20.88
N TRP A 167 -28.79 -4.17 20.71
CA TRP A 167 -28.97 -4.81 19.41
C TRP A 167 -30.42 -4.66 18.94
N GLU A 168 -30.62 -3.94 17.83
CA GLU A 168 -31.94 -3.62 17.29
C GLU A 168 -31.99 -3.84 15.77
N MET A 169 -31.23 -4.81 15.26
CA MET A 169 -30.98 -4.99 13.83
C MET A 169 -31.32 -6.39 13.33
N VAL A 170 -32.00 -6.45 12.18
CA VAL A 170 -32.31 -7.69 11.44
C VAL A 170 -32.00 -7.47 9.97
N HIS A 171 -31.42 -8.47 9.31
CA HIS A 171 -31.00 -8.34 7.91
C HIS A 171 -32.16 -8.13 6.94
N TYR A 172 -32.07 -7.10 6.11
CA TYR A 172 -32.92 -6.88 4.93
C TYR A 172 -32.52 -7.77 3.75
N ASP A 173 -33.42 -7.93 2.78
CA ASP A 173 -33.16 -8.71 1.56
C ASP A 173 -31.97 -8.14 0.75
N VAL A 174 -31.85 -6.82 0.66
CA VAL A 174 -30.73 -6.16 -0.02
C VAL A 174 -29.39 -6.42 0.69
N GLN A 175 -29.42 -6.66 2.00
CA GLN A 175 -28.23 -6.99 2.78
C GLN A 175 -27.83 -8.46 2.57
N LEU A 176 -28.79 -9.37 2.45
CA LEU A 176 -28.50 -10.76 2.03
C LEU A 176 -27.83 -10.79 0.66
N PHE A 177 -28.33 -9.99 -0.28
CA PHE A 177 -27.73 -9.82 -1.60
C PHE A 177 -26.27 -9.33 -1.50
N GLY A 178 -26.02 -8.28 -0.72
CA GLY A 178 -24.67 -7.77 -0.45
C GLY A 178 -23.75 -8.82 0.16
N GLY A 179 -24.25 -9.62 1.11
CA GLY A 179 -23.48 -10.71 1.73
C GLY A 179 -23.05 -11.79 0.73
N VAL A 180 -23.91 -12.14 -0.23
CA VAL A 180 -23.56 -13.10 -1.29
C VAL A 180 -22.48 -12.53 -2.22
N VAL A 181 -22.59 -11.26 -2.59
CA VAL A 181 -21.58 -10.57 -3.40
C VAL A 181 -20.21 -10.60 -2.70
N LEU A 182 -20.17 -10.29 -1.41
CA LEU A 182 -18.94 -10.36 -0.62
C LEU A 182 -18.36 -11.77 -0.55
N HIS A 183 -19.21 -12.79 -0.34
CA HIS A 183 -18.74 -14.18 -0.31
C HIS A 183 -18.13 -14.62 -1.64
N LYS A 184 -18.68 -14.15 -2.78
CA LYS A 184 -18.16 -14.42 -4.13
C LYS A 184 -16.86 -13.68 -4.48
N GLY A 185 -16.24 -12.96 -3.54
CA GLY A 185 -14.99 -12.24 -3.77
C GLY A 185 -15.17 -10.99 -4.67
N LYS A 186 -16.30 -10.30 -4.53
CA LYS A 186 -16.62 -9.08 -5.28
C LYS A 186 -16.75 -7.88 -4.33
N ILE A 187 -16.83 -6.68 -4.89
CA ILE A 187 -17.12 -5.46 -4.15
C ILE A 187 -18.63 -5.22 -4.11
N ALA A 188 -19.19 -5.12 -2.91
CA ALA A 188 -20.58 -4.71 -2.69
C ALA A 188 -20.65 -3.19 -2.50
N GLU A 189 -21.11 -2.46 -3.51
CA GLU A 189 -21.41 -1.03 -3.38
C GLU A 189 -22.78 -0.84 -2.76
N MET A 190 -22.80 -0.47 -1.48
CA MET A 190 -23.99 -0.24 -0.66
C MET A 190 -23.97 1.17 -0.12
N ALA A 191 -25.02 1.95 -0.43
CA ALA A 191 -25.13 3.32 0.04
C ALA A 191 -24.96 3.43 1.57
N THR A 192 -24.41 4.55 2.03
CA THR A 192 -24.16 4.74 3.47
C THR A 192 -25.49 4.72 4.24
N GLY A 193 -25.54 3.96 5.35
CA GLY A 193 -26.78 3.72 6.10
C GLY A 193 -27.56 2.46 5.67
N GLU A 194 -27.08 1.69 4.68
CA GLU A 194 -27.66 0.38 4.35
C GLU A 194 -27.16 -0.76 5.27
N GLY A 195 -26.36 -0.46 6.30
CA GLY A 195 -25.91 -1.44 7.29
C GLY A 195 -24.73 -2.32 6.84
N LYS A 196 -23.69 -1.72 6.23
CA LYS A 196 -22.48 -2.41 5.74
C LYS A 196 -21.84 -3.34 6.78
N THR A 197 -21.63 -2.85 8.01
CA THR A 197 -21.07 -3.64 9.12
C THR A 197 -21.91 -4.89 9.42
N LEU A 198 -23.25 -4.77 9.40
CA LEU A 198 -24.17 -5.90 9.59
C LEU A 198 -24.12 -6.88 8.39
N VAL A 199 -24.00 -6.37 7.16
CA VAL A 199 -23.91 -7.20 5.95
C VAL A 199 -22.67 -8.09 5.99
N ALA A 200 -21.54 -7.57 6.45
CA ALA A 200 -20.29 -8.33 6.56
C ALA A 200 -20.40 -9.55 7.48
N THR A 201 -21.32 -9.54 8.46
CA THR A 201 -21.52 -10.69 9.36
C THR A 201 -21.86 -11.99 8.64
N LEU A 202 -22.59 -11.90 7.53
CA LEU A 202 -23.02 -13.07 6.77
C LEU A 202 -21.83 -13.83 6.14
N PRO A 203 -20.99 -13.21 5.27
CA PRO A 203 -19.83 -13.88 4.69
C PRO A 203 -18.72 -14.13 5.71
N VAL A 204 -18.54 -13.28 6.74
CA VAL A 204 -17.54 -13.53 7.80
C VAL A 204 -17.87 -14.83 8.52
N PHE A 205 -19.11 -14.97 8.99
CA PHE A 205 -19.55 -16.19 9.67
C PHE A 205 -19.34 -17.42 8.80
N LEU A 206 -19.84 -17.41 7.56
CA LEU A 206 -19.73 -18.54 6.63
C LEU A 206 -18.27 -18.96 6.41
N ASN A 207 -17.37 -18.03 6.10
CA ASN A 207 -15.98 -18.36 5.80
C ASN A 207 -15.18 -18.72 7.07
N ALA A 208 -15.58 -18.23 8.24
CA ALA A 208 -14.95 -18.57 9.52
C ALA A 208 -15.23 -20.03 9.95
N LEU A 209 -16.33 -20.65 9.50
CA LEU A 209 -16.63 -22.07 9.78
C LEU A 209 -15.55 -23.05 9.30
N ALA A 210 -14.69 -22.63 8.36
CA ALA A 210 -13.59 -23.45 7.88
C ALA A 210 -12.35 -23.44 8.80
N HIS A 211 -12.33 -22.61 9.87
CA HIS A 211 -11.20 -22.46 10.81
C HIS A 211 -9.84 -22.13 10.14
N ARG A 212 -9.87 -21.63 8.90
CA ARG A 212 -8.75 -20.97 8.20
C ARG A 212 -8.69 -19.46 8.48
N GLY A 213 -9.78 -19.00 9.11
CA GLY A 213 -10.14 -17.68 9.57
C GLY A 213 -10.12 -16.52 8.56
N VAL A 214 -10.59 -15.38 9.08
CA VAL A 214 -11.10 -14.27 8.28
C VAL A 214 -10.58 -12.96 8.83
N HIS A 215 -9.99 -12.14 7.96
CA HIS A 215 -9.52 -10.80 8.32
C HIS A 215 -10.57 -9.76 7.92
N VAL A 216 -11.06 -9.01 8.90
CA VAL A 216 -11.96 -7.87 8.67
C VAL A 216 -11.13 -6.59 8.79
N VAL A 217 -10.89 -5.95 7.65
CA VAL A 217 -10.03 -4.77 7.55
C VAL A 217 -10.88 -3.51 7.60
N THR A 218 -10.52 -2.60 8.49
CA THR A 218 -11.17 -1.28 8.60
C THR A 218 -10.16 -0.15 8.40
N VAL A 219 -10.65 1.08 8.27
CA VAL A 219 -9.82 2.27 8.01
C VAL A 219 -9.13 2.84 9.26
N ASN A 220 -9.50 2.41 10.48
CA ASN A 220 -8.83 2.85 11.71
C ASN A 220 -9.09 1.93 12.90
N ASP A 221 -8.28 2.10 13.93
CA ASP A 221 -8.25 1.26 15.12
C ASP A 221 -9.52 1.37 15.97
N TYR A 222 -10.15 2.54 16.03
CA TYR A 222 -11.43 2.69 16.74
C TYR A 222 -12.53 1.85 16.08
N LEU A 223 -12.65 1.89 14.75
CA LEU A 223 -13.63 1.10 14.02
C LEU A 223 -13.35 -0.40 14.13
N SER A 224 -12.08 -0.84 14.02
CA SER A 224 -11.74 -2.26 14.19
C SER A 224 -12.10 -2.76 15.59
N LYS A 225 -11.77 -1.99 16.64
CA LYS A 225 -12.12 -2.31 18.04
C LYS A 225 -13.62 -2.35 18.24
N ARG A 226 -14.33 -1.27 17.86
CA ARG A 226 -15.78 -1.15 17.99
C ARG A 226 -16.50 -2.27 17.26
N ASP A 227 -16.17 -2.53 16.00
CA ASP A 227 -16.89 -3.52 15.19
C ASP A 227 -16.59 -4.95 15.64
N SER A 228 -15.38 -5.22 16.14
CA SER A 228 -15.06 -6.50 16.79
C SER A 228 -15.92 -6.77 18.03
N GLU A 229 -16.16 -5.74 18.85
CA GLU A 229 -16.98 -5.82 20.07
C GLU A 229 -18.48 -5.80 19.76
N TRP A 230 -18.87 -5.08 18.70
CA TRP A 230 -20.27 -4.92 18.34
C TRP A 230 -20.81 -6.13 17.56
N MET A 231 -20.09 -6.64 16.57
CA MET A 231 -20.52 -7.81 15.79
C MET A 231 -20.05 -9.14 16.39
N GLY A 232 -18.98 -9.12 17.21
CA GLY A 232 -18.38 -10.30 17.83
C GLY A 232 -19.37 -11.26 18.49
N PRO A 233 -20.33 -10.79 19.30
CA PRO A 233 -21.28 -11.65 19.99
C PRO A 233 -22.12 -12.54 19.07
N LEU A 234 -22.40 -12.12 17.82
CA LEU A 234 -23.11 -12.95 16.86
C LEU A 234 -22.29 -14.20 16.49
N TYR A 235 -20.98 -14.06 16.30
CA TYR A 235 -20.10 -15.19 15.97
C TYR A 235 -19.81 -16.04 17.19
N MET A 236 -19.56 -15.40 18.34
CA MET A 236 -19.24 -16.06 19.60
C MET A 236 -20.42 -16.90 20.14
N PHE A 237 -21.67 -16.47 19.92
CA PHE A 237 -22.86 -17.28 20.21
C PHE A 237 -22.82 -18.65 19.50
N HIS A 238 -22.22 -18.69 18.32
CA HIS A 238 -22.04 -19.89 17.49
C HIS A 238 -20.68 -20.59 17.66
N GLY A 239 -19.95 -20.27 18.73
CA GLY A 239 -18.69 -20.94 19.07
C GLY A 239 -17.53 -20.57 18.14
N LEU A 240 -17.54 -19.36 17.57
CA LEU A 240 -16.41 -18.82 16.82
C LEU A 240 -15.70 -17.75 17.65
N SER A 241 -14.37 -17.82 17.69
CA SER A 241 -13.50 -16.87 18.38
C SER A 241 -13.32 -15.59 17.55
N VAL A 242 -13.31 -14.43 18.22
CA VAL A 242 -13.17 -13.12 17.58
C VAL A 242 -12.20 -12.29 18.39
N ASP A 243 -11.24 -11.66 17.73
CA ASP A 243 -10.33 -10.71 18.37
C ASP A 243 -9.93 -9.56 17.42
N CYS A 244 -9.30 -8.54 17.96
CA CYS A 244 -8.83 -7.36 17.24
C CYS A 244 -7.35 -7.11 17.51
N ILE A 245 -6.55 -7.11 16.43
CA ILE A 245 -5.10 -6.96 16.53
C ILE A 245 -4.70 -5.58 17.08
N ASP A 246 -5.48 -4.53 16.81
CA ASP A 246 -5.23 -3.17 17.30
C ASP A 246 -5.37 -3.03 18.83
N LYS A 247 -5.85 -4.06 19.55
CA LYS A 247 -5.86 -4.10 21.03
C LYS A 247 -4.54 -4.55 21.62
N HIS A 248 -3.70 -5.19 20.81
CA HIS A 248 -2.52 -5.92 21.28
C HIS A 248 -1.23 -5.31 20.72
N ARG A 249 -0.18 -5.36 21.52
CA ARG A 249 1.14 -4.87 21.11
C ARG A 249 1.67 -5.70 19.92
N PRO A 250 2.31 -5.07 18.92
CA PRO A 250 3.11 -5.74 17.89
C PRO A 250 4.00 -6.87 18.42
N ASN A 251 4.03 -8.03 17.73
CA ASN A 251 4.86 -9.21 18.05
C ASN A 251 4.68 -9.80 19.47
N SER A 252 3.54 -9.52 20.11
CA SER A 252 3.16 -10.09 21.41
C SER A 252 2.45 -11.44 21.26
N GLU A 253 2.32 -12.19 22.37
CA GLU A 253 1.63 -13.49 22.31
C GLU A 253 0.15 -13.28 22.13
N GLU A 254 -0.40 -12.24 22.75
CA GLU A 254 -1.76 -11.77 22.59
C GLU A 254 -2.06 -11.43 21.12
N ARG A 255 -1.11 -10.79 20.42
CA ARG A 255 -1.22 -10.51 18.97
C ARG A 255 -1.31 -11.79 18.15
N ARG A 256 -0.52 -12.81 18.47
CA ARG A 256 -0.61 -14.13 17.82
C ARG A 256 -1.95 -14.79 18.11
N GLN A 257 -2.40 -14.79 19.36
CA GLN A 257 -3.70 -15.36 19.72
C GLN A 257 -4.85 -14.66 18.96
N ALA A 258 -4.75 -13.35 18.73
CA ALA A 258 -5.72 -12.61 17.93
C ALA A 258 -5.76 -13.05 16.45
N TYR A 259 -4.62 -13.44 15.87
CA TYR A 259 -4.56 -14.03 14.52
C TYR A 259 -5.01 -15.50 14.47
N LEU A 260 -4.89 -16.23 15.58
CA LEU A 260 -5.39 -17.59 15.71
C LEU A 260 -6.92 -17.66 15.85
N ALA A 261 -7.55 -16.55 16.25
CA ALA A 261 -9.01 -16.45 16.29
C ALA A 261 -9.64 -16.75 14.91
N ASP A 262 -10.89 -17.19 14.89
CA ASP A 262 -11.63 -17.49 13.66
C ASP A 262 -11.91 -16.22 12.85
N VAL A 263 -12.13 -15.10 13.56
CA VAL A 263 -12.32 -13.77 12.98
C VAL A 263 -11.35 -12.79 13.62
N THR A 264 -10.55 -12.12 12.80
CA THR A 264 -9.54 -11.15 13.23
C THR A 264 -9.87 -9.78 12.63
N PHE A 265 -10.18 -8.81 13.49
CA PHE A 265 -10.37 -7.41 13.08
C PHE A 265 -9.04 -6.66 13.14
N GLY A 266 -8.83 -5.73 12.21
CA GLY A 266 -7.62 -4.92 12.20
C GLY A 266 -7.66 -3.75 11.23
N THR A 267 -6.66 -2.89 11.28
CA THR A 267 -6.40 -1.90 10.23
C THR A 267 -5.51 -2.46 9.13
N ASN A 268 -5.64 -1.93 7.90
CA ASN A 268 -4.79 -2.30 6.76
C ASN A 268 -3.30 -2.18 7.07
N ASN A 269 -2.91 -1.14 7.79
CA ASN A 269 -1.53 -0.87 8.17
C ASN A 269 -1.00 -1.94 9.11
N GLU A 270 -1.76 -2.27 10.16
CA GLU A 270 -1.36 -3.26 11.14
C GLU A 270 -1.20 -4.66 10.51
N PHE A 271 -2.12 -5.06 9.64
CA PHE A 271 -2.01 -6.31 8.87
C PHE A 271 -0.76 -6.32 7.97
N GLY A 272 -0.49 -5.25 7.24
CA GLY A 272 0.67 -5.17 6.36
C GLY A 272 2.00 -5.10 7.12
N PHE A 273 2.07 -4.38 8.25
CA PHE A 273 3.27 -4.32 9.09
C PHE A 273 3.54 -5.61 9.85
N ASP A 274 2.51 -6.33 10.32
CA ASP A 274 2.68 -7.66 10.88
C ASP A 274 3.26 -8.62 9.82
N TYR A 275 2.81 -8.55 8.56
CA TYR A 275 3.40 -9.32 7.46
C TYR A 275 4.88 -8.98 7.22
N LEU A 276 5.23 -7.69 7.18
CA LEU A 276 6.63 -7.28 7.02
C LEU A 276 7.49 -7.73 8.21
N ARG A 277 6.98 -7.64 9.44
CA ARG A 277 7.67 -8.09 10.67
C ARG A 277 7.86 -9.61 10.69
N ASP A 278 6.85 -10.38 10.29
CA ASP A 278 6.93 -11.84 10.18
C ASP A 278 8.01 -12.26 9.17
N ASN A 279 8.14 -11.54 8.06
CA ASN A 279 9.22 -11.78 7.09
C ASN A 279 10.59 -11.24 7.54
N MET A 280 10.68 -10.61 8.71
CA MET A 280 11.92 -10.24 9.39
C MET A 280 12.14 -11.06 10.68
N ALA A 281 11.28 -12.05 10.97
CA ALA A 281 11.37 -12.91 12.16
C ALA A 281 12.65 -13.74 12.16
N THR A 282 13.35 -13.79 13.30
CA THR A 282 14.55 -14.64 13.46
C THR A 282 14.24 -15.97 14.13
N SER A 283 13.08 -16.07 14.81
CA SER A 283 12.54 -17.30 15.39
C SER A 283 11.11 -17.54 14.90
N PRO A 284 10.68 -18.80 14.71
CA PRO A 284 9.27 -19.12 14.50
C PRO A 284 8.35 -18.58 15.61
N LEU A 285 8.88 -18.43 16.83
CA LEU A 285 8.17 -17.82 17.96
C LEU A 285 7.96 -16.31 17.84
N ASP A 286 8.51 -15.66 16.83
CA ASP A 286 8.24 -14.25 16.53
C ASP A 286 7.11 -14.08 15.51
N LEU A 287 6.69 -15.16 14.82
CA LEU A 287 5.62 -15.11 13.82
C LEU A 287 4.25 -14.92 14.49
N VAL A 288 3.45 -13.97 13.99
CA VAL A 288 2.10 -13.72 14.49
C VAL A 288 1.01 -14.11 13.50
N GLN A 289 1.23 -13.98 12.19
CA GLN A 289 0.21 -14.25 11.18
C GLN A 289 0.13 -15.73 10.81
N ARG A 290 -1.05 -16.12 10.31
CA ARG A 290 -1.31 -17.38 9.61
C ARG A 290 -1.45 -17.13 8.09
N PRO A 291 -1.54 -18.18 7.26
CA PRO A 291 -1.74 -18.01 5.82
C PRO A 291 -2.97 -17.14 5.47
N HIS A 292 -2.82 -16.26 4.47
CA HIS A 292 -3.85 -15.30 4.05
C HIS A 292 -5.03 -15.99 3.34
N ASN A 293 -6.10 -16.26 4.08
CA ASN A 293 -7.26 -16.99 3.59
C ASN A 293 -8.34 -16.07 2.98
N TYR A 294 -9.10 -15.35 3.80
CA TYR A 294 -10.17 -14.46 3.34
C TYR A 294 -10.05 -13.09 4.01
N ALA A 295 -10.10 -12.03 3.21
CA ALA A 295 -10.19 -10.65 3.70
C ALA A 295 -11.45 -9.97 3.18
N ILE A 296 -12.14 -9.27 4.09
CA ILE A 296 -13.15 -8.28 3.74
C ILE A 296 -12.62 -6.90 4.12
N VAL A 297 -12.53 -6.03 3.13
CA VAL A 297 -12.10 -4.65 3.32
C VAL A 297 -13.33 -3.75 3.41
N ASP A 298 -13.61 -3.24 4.61
CA ASP A 298 -14.57 -2.15 4.78
C ASP A 298 -13.99 -0.86 4.22
N GLU A 299 -14.84 -0.05 3.61
CA GLU A 299 -14.45 1.18 2.92
C GLU A 299 -13.30 0.94 1.92
N VAL A 300 -13.49 -0.11 1.09
CA VAL A 300 -12.48 -0.64 0.15
C VAL A 300 -11.89 0.40 -0.79
N ASP A 301 -12.66 1.43 -1.13
CA ASP A 301 -12.18 2.55 -1.93
C ASP A 301 -11.12 3.37 -1.21
N SER A 302 -11.23 3.56 0.09
CA SER A 302 -10.15 4.25 0.81
C SER A 302 -8.96 3.38 1.09
N VAL A 303 -9.16 2.11 1.39
CA VAL A 303 -8.03 1.22 1.70
C VAL A 303 -7.25 0.84 0.44
N LEU A 304 -7.94 0.47 -0.65
CA LEU A 304 -7.31 -0.07 -1.85
C LEU A 304 -7.03 0.95 -2.95
N ILE A 305 -7.53 2.18 -2.83
CA ILE A 305 -7.29 3.29 -3.78
C ILE A 305 -6.57 4.44 -3.08
N ASP A 306 -7.14 4.99 -2.00
CA ASP A 306 -6.59 6.18 -1.36
C ASP A 306 -5.27 5.92 -0.60
N ASP A 307 -5.27 4.93 0.30
CA ASP A 307 -4.10 4.54 1.09
C ASP A 307 -3.04 3.83 0.23
N ALA A 308 -3.47 3.23 -0.88
CA ALA A 308 -2.63 2.52 -1.83
C ALA A 308 -1.69 3.44 -2.65
N ARG A 309 -1.70 4.75 -2.37
CA ARG A 309 -0.76 5.74 -2.93
C ARG A 309 0.65 5.62 -2.36
N THR A 310 0.80 5.03 -1.18
CA THR A 310 2.10 4.92 -0.50
C THR A 310 2.37 3.49 -0.05
N PRO A 311 3.58 2.95 -0.29
CA PRO A 311 3.94 1.62 0.20
C PRO A 311 4.11 1.61 1.73
N LEU A 312 4.00 0.43 2.33
CA LEU A 312 4.35 0.18 3.71
C LEU A 312 5.84 -0.13 3.80
N ILE A 313 6.57 0.62 4.62
CA ILE A 313 8.02 0.49 4.75
C ILE A 313 8.40 0.33 6.21
N ILE A 314 9.28 -0.64 6.51
CA ILE A 314 10.01 -0.76 7.77
C ILE A 314 11.45 -0.35 7.53
N SER A 315 11.93 0.61 8.32
CA SER A 315 13.30 1.12 8.24
C SER A 315 14.02 1.04 9.58
N GLY A 316 15.35 0.93 9.54
CA GLY A 316 16.21 0.93 10.72
C GLY A 316 17.36 1.93 10.62
N PRO A 317 18.03 2.25 11.74
CA PRO A 317 19.09 3.27 11.76
C PRO A 317 20.33 2.83 10.97
N ILE A 318 20.96 3.79 10.28
CA ILE A 318 22.21 3.58 9.52
C ILE A 318 23.41 3.87 10.43
N PRO A 319 24.49 3.05 10.39
CA PRO A 319 25.76 3.39 11.03
C PRO A 319 26.30 4.72 10.47
N LYS A 320 26.50 5.73 11.33
CA LYS A 320 26.85 7.15 11.00
C LYS A 320 25.71 8.06 10.52
N GLY A 321 24.43 7.72 10.77
CA GLY A 321 23.30 8.58 10.41
C GLY A 321 23.16 9.91 11.17
N GLU A 322 24.09 10.26 12.07
CA GLU A 322 24.08 11.49 12.87
C GLU A 322 24.77 12.68 12.16
N ASP A 323 25.66 12.44 11.19
CA ASP A 323 26.37 13.48 10.44
C ASP A 323 25.52 13.99 9.26
N GLN A 324 24.33 14.53 9.55
CA GLN A 324 23.48 15.11 8.51
C GLN A 324 23.71 16.63 8.38
N LEU A 325 23.90 17.09 7.14
CA LEU A 325 24.18 18.49 6.83
C LEU A 325 22.95 19.43 6.96
N PHE A 326 21.81 18.95 7.46
CA PHE A 326 20.56 19.73 7.55
C PHE A 326 20.72 20.99 8.41
N ASP A 327 21.31 20.87 9.60
CA ASP A 327 21.50 22.02 10.50
C ASP A 327 22.51 23.03 9.93
N GLU A 328 23.52 22.56 9.19
CA GLU A 328 24.52 23.42 8.54
C GLU A 328 23.93 24.17 7.33
N LEU A 329 23.11 23.49 6.53
CA LEU A 329 22.58 24.03 5.26
C LEU A 329 21.27 24.80 5.43
N ARG A 330 20.51 24.58 6.51
CA ARG A 330 19.24 25.27 6.80
C ARG A 330 19.35 26.80 6.66
N PRO A 331 20.33 27.50 7.27
CA PRO A 331 20.43 28.96 7.16
C PRO A 331 20.64 29.45 5.72
N LYS A 332 21.34 28.67 4.88
CA LYS A 332 21.55 28.99 3.46
C LYS A 332 20.24 28.91 2.68
N VAL A 333 19.44 27.86 2.95
CA VAL A 333 18.13 27.67 2.30
C VAL A 333 17.12 28.72 2.77
N GLU A 334 17.08 29.07 4.05
CA GLU A 334 16.22 30.16 4.56
C GLU A 334 16.50 31.49 3.85
N LYS A 335 17.79 31.82 3.66
CA LYS A 335 18.22 33.02 2.93
C LYS A 335 17.76 32.98 1.47
N LEU A 336 17.90 31.82 0.81
CA LEU A 336 17.47 31.60 -0.57
C LEU A 336 15.95 31.77 -0.73
N VAL A 337 15.15 31.14 0.13
CA VAL A 337 13.68 31.24 0.13
C VAL A 337 13.22 32.68 0.41
N SER A 338 13.87 33.39 1.34
CA SER A 338 13.60 34.81 1.61
C SER A 338 13.86 35.70 0.39
N ALA A 339 15.00 35.51 -0.27
CA ALA A 339 15.35 36.26 -1.48
C ALA A 339 14.33 36.01 -2.61
N GLN A 340 13.91 34.76 -2.80
CA GLN A 340 12.85 34.41 -3.74
C GLN A 340 11.52 35.08 -3.39
N ARG A 341 11.09 35.09 -2.11
CA ARG A 341 9.85 35.76 -1.68
C ARG A 341 9.84 37.24 -2.04
N GLN A 342 10.95 37.93 -1.81
CA GLN A 342 11.09 39.36 -2.14
C GLN A 342 11.02 39.59 -3.65
N LEU A 343 11.71 38.77 -4.43
CA LEU A 343 11.73 38.86 -5.89
C LEU A 343 10.34 38.61 -6.49
N VAL A 344 9.65 37.57 -6.04
CA VAL A 344 8.29 37.22 -6.51
C VAL A 344 7.29 38.31 -6.13
N THR A 345 7.40 38.88 -4.93
CA THR A 345 6.54 40.00 -4.49
C THR A 345 6.73 41.22 -5.40
N LYS A 346 7.97 41.51 -5.80
CA LYS A 346 8.27 42.57 -6.76
C LYS A 346 7.66 42.28 -8.13
N TYR A 347 7.86 41.08 -8.67
CA TYR A 347 7.27 40.70 -9.97
C TYR A 347 5.74 40.76 -9.97
N LEU A 348 5.08 40.39 -8.88
CA LEU A 348 3.62 40.53 -8.76
C LEU A 348 3.18 42.01 -8.76
N ALA A 349 3.93 42.89 -8.10
CA ALA A 349 3.67 44.33 -8.13
C ALA A 349 3.89 44.93 -9.52
N ASP A 350 4.97 44.55 -10.19
CA ASP A 350 5.29 44.95 -11.56
C ASP A 350 4.19 44.49 -12.52
N ALA A 351 3.76 43.23 -12.44
CA ALA A 351 2.65 42.68 -13.23
C ALA A 351 1.34 43.49 -13.06
N ARG A 352 0.96 43.82 -11.81
CA ARG A 352 -0.26 44.60 -11.51
C ARG A 352 -0.24 46.01 -12.10
N ASN A 353 0.95 46.61 -12.23
CA ASN A 353 1.12 47.95 -12.77
C ASN A 353 1.23 47.92 -14.30
N GLN A 354 2.07 47.04 -14.84
CA GLN A 354 2.41 46.98 -16.26
C GLN A 354 1.29 46.41 -17.13
N MET A 355 0.51 45.43 -16.63
CA MET A 355 -0.63 44.88 -17.38
C MET A 355 -1.77 45.89 -17.61
N LYS A 356 -1.80 47.00 -16.86
CA LYS A 356 -2.77 48.09 -17.04
C LYS A 356 -2.34 49.10 -18.11
N SER A 357 -1.14 48.98 -18.66
CA SER A 357 -0.59 49.91 -19.66
C SER A 357 -1.32 49.80 -21.00
N GLU A 358 -1.44 50.92 -21.71
CA GLU A 358 -1.92 50.93 -23.09
C GLU A 358 -0.86 50.44 -24.10
N ASP A 359 0.43 50.49 -23.73
CA ASP A 359 1.54 49.98 -24.53
C ASP A 359 1.61 48.45 -24.49
N GLU A 360 1.57 47.84 -25.69
CA GLU A 360 1.60 46.40 -25.88
C GLU A 360 2.87 45.75 -25.32
N LYS A 361 4.03 46.38 -25.49
CA LYS A 361 5.30 45.83 -24.98
C LYS A 361 5.35 45.83 -23.45
N VAL A 362 4.84 46.90 -22.84
CA VAL A 362 4.76 47.00 -21.38
C VAL A 362 3.77 45.97 -20.83
N ARG A 363 2.67 45.68 -21.55
CA ARG A 363 1.76 44.60 -21.16
C ARG A 363 2.42 43.22 -21.25
N GLU A 364 3.20 42.94 -22.30
CA GLU A 364 3.94 41.68 -22.45
C GLU A 364 4.97 41.48 -21.32
N GLU A 365 5.69 42.55 -20.94
CA GLU A 365 6.59 42.53 -19.78
C GLU A 365 5.81 42.25 -18.47
N GLY A 366 4.63 42.84 -18.33
CA GLY A 366 3.74 42.62 -17.19
C GLY A 366 3.23 41.18 -17.09
N THR A 367 2.88 40.55 -18.22
CA THR A 367 2.45 39.13 -18.24
C THR A 367 3.61 38.17 -18.01
N LEU A 368 4.82 38.52 -18.46
CA LEU A 368 6.04 37.77 -18.13
C LEU A 368 6.38 37.88 -16.63
N ALA A 369 6.26 39.07 -16.04
CA ALA A 369 6.43 39.25 -14.60
C ALA A 369 5.40 38.44 -13.81
N LEU A 370 4.15 38.39 -14.26
CA LEU A 370 3.12 37.53 -13.69
C LEU A 370 3.50 36.04 -13.77
N PHE A 371 3.97 35.58 -14.93
CA PHE A 371 4.40 34.20 -15.14
C PHE A 371 5.62 33.85 -14.26
N ARG A 372 6.58 34.75 -14.10
CA ARG A 372 7.72 34.61 -13.16
C ARG A 372 7.27 34.54 -11.72
N SER A 373 6.31 35.38 -11.32
CA SER A 373 5.72 35.32 -9.98
C SER A 373 5.07 33.95 -9.72
N TYR A 374 4.41 33.39 -10.73
CA TYR A 374 3.77 32.08 -10.67
C TYR A 374 4.79 30.94 -10.58
N LYS A 375 5.77 30.86 -11.48
CA LYS A 375 6.84 29.84 -11.42
C LYS A 375 7.73 29.97 -10.19
N GLY A 376 7.82 31.16 -9.60
CA GLY A 376 8.63 31.41 -8.42
C GLY A 376 7.99 31.00 -7.10
N MET A 377 6.72 31.36 -6.87
CA MET A 377 5.93 30.94 -5.70
C MET A 377 4.43 30.85 -6.03
N PRO A 378 3.95 29.72 -6.56
CA PRO A 378 2.59 29.59 -7.05
C PRO A 378 1.54 29.55 -5.92
N LYS A 379 1.90 29.06 -4.72
CA LYS A 379 1.06 29.05 -3.50
C LYS A 379 0.88 30.44 -2.83
N ASN A 380 1.45 31.51 -3.39
CA ASN A 380 1.40 32.83 -2.75
C ASN A 380 -0.02 33.43 -2.76
N LYS A 381 -0.66 33.60 -1.59
CA LYS A 381 -2.07 34.05 -1.46
C LYS A 381 -2.43 35.31 -2.28
N PRO A 382 -1.63 36.39 -2.31
CA PRO A 382 -1.90 37.57 -3.14
C PRO A 382 -1.80 37.33 -4.66
N LEU A 383 -0.98 36.37 -5.10
CA LEU A 383 -0.89 35.95 -6.51
C LEU A 383 -2.16 35.17 -6.90
N ILE A 384 -2.57 34.20 -6.09
CA ILE A 384 -3.78 33.39 -6.32
C ILE A 384 -5.00 34.30 -6.50
N LYS A 385 -5.15 35.28 -5.59
CA LYS A 385 -6.20 36.28 -5.70
C LYS A 385 -6.13 37.07 -7.00
N TYR A 386 -4.96 37.52 -7.42
CA TYR A 386 -4.79 38.27 -8.67
C TYR A 386 -5.10 37.42 -9.91
N LEU A 387 -4.74 36.13 -9.91
CA LEU A 387 -5.08 35.20 -10.99
C LEU A 387 -6.58 34.95 -11.12
N SER A 388 -7.36 35.11 -10.04
CA SER A 388 -8.83 35.03 -10.08
C SER A 388 -9.49 36.25 -10.76
N GLU A 389 -8.73 37.31 -11.06
CA GLU A 389 -9.24 38.49 -11.74
C GLU A 389 -9.43 38.27 -13.24
N GLN A 390 -10.38 39.02 -13.82
CA GLN A 390 -10.82 38.87 -15.20
C GLN A 390 -9.65 38.99 -16.20
N GLY A 391 -9.47 37.99 -17.07
CA GLY A 391 -8.43 37.96 -18.09
C GLY A 391 -6.98 37.74 -17.60
N VAL A 392 -6.71 37.76 -16.29
CA VAL A 392 -5.34 37.67 -15.74
C VAL A 392 -4.77 36.26 -15.88
N LYS A 393 -5.52 35.22 -15.48
CA LYS A 393 -5.09 33.81 -15.64
C LYS A 393 -4.92 33.44 -17.11
N ALA A 394 -5.81 33.90 -17.98
CA ALA A 394 -5.71 33.67 -19.42
C ALA A 394 -4.43 34.29 -20.03
N ALA A 395 -4.08 35.51 -19.60
CA ALA A 395 -2.83 36.16 -20.02
C ALA A 395 -1.57 35.42 -19.53
N MET A 396 -1.61 34.90 -18.30
CA MET A 396 -0.53 34.08 -17.75
C MET A 396 -0.38 32.76 -18.51
N LEU A 397 -1.47 32.05 -18.78
CA LEU A 397 -1.46 30.79 -19.55
C LEU A 397 -0.97 31.00 -20.99
N LYS A 398 -1.40 32.08 -21.65
CA LYS A 398 -0.89 32.44 -22.99
C LYS A 398 0.63 32.68 -22.97
N THR A 399 1.13 33.31 -21.90
CA THR A 399 2.57 33.50 -21.72
C THR A 399 3.26 32.15 -21.49
N GLU A 400 2.69 31.28 -20.68
CA GLU A 400 3.18 29.91 -20.46
C GLU A 400 3.26 29.13 -21.78
N GLU A 401 2.25 29.22 -22.65
CA GLU A 401 2.26 28.57 -23.97
C GLU A 401 3.45 29.04 -24.83
N ILE A 402 3.74 30.35 -24.87
CA ILE A 402 4.85 30.92 -25.63
C ILE A 402 6.21 30.36 -25.17
N TYR A 403 6.39 30.14 -23.87
CA TYR A 403 7.64 29.60 -23.33
C TYR A 403 7.69 28.07 -23.36
N MET A 404 6.54 27.39 -23.41
CA MET A 404 6.44 25.95 -23.65
C MET A 404 6.57 25.55 -25.12
N GLU A 405 6.40 26.49 -26.07
CA GLU A 405 6.63 26.25 -27.49
C GLU A 405 8.02 25.66 -27.77
N GLN A 406 8.09 24.81 -28.80
CA GLN A 406 9.32 24.10 -29.19
C GLN A 406 9.96 23.28 -28.05
N ASN A 407 9.14 22.59 -27.27
CA ASN A 407 9.56 21.69 -26.19
C ASN A 407 10.35 22.40 -25.08
N ASN A 408 9.78 23.48 -24.52
CA ASN A 408 10.35 24.27 -23.42
C ASN A 408 11.70 24.94 -23.69
N ARG A 409 12.15 25.04 -24.95
CA ARG A 409 13.48 25.60 -25.28
C ARG A 409 13.67 27.04 -24.77
N ARG A 410 12.58 27.80 -24.68
CA ARG A 410 12.58 29.20 -24.23
C ARG A 410 12.30 29.37 -22.74
N MET A 411 11.94 28.31 -22.01
CA MET A 411 11.68 28.38 -20.57
C MET A 411 12.79 29.06 -19.75
N PRO A 412 14.10 28.84 -20.04
CA PRO A 412 15.18 29.53 -19.35
C PRO A 412 15.06 31.06 -19.36
N GLU A 413 14.56 31.67 -20.45
CA GLU A 413 14.32 33.12 -20.55
C GLU A 413 13.37 33.64 -19.45
N ALA A 414 12.40 32.81 -19.06
CA ALA A 414 11.45 33.12 -18.00
C ALA A 414 11.98 32.74 -16.62
N THR A 415 12.65 31.59 -16.48
CA THR A 415 13.00 30.99 -15.19
C THR A 415 14.35 31.42 -14.62
N ASP A 416 15.39 31.62 -15.44
CA ASP A 416 16.76 31.95 -14.98
C ASP A 416 16.85 33.20 -14.08
N PRO A 417 15.98 34.23 -14.23
CA PRO A 417 15.95 35.36 -13.31
C PRO A 417 15.49 35.03 -11.89
N LEU A 418 14.81 33.89 -11.68
CA LEU A 418 14.41 33.38 -10.35
C LEU A 418 15.61 32.70 -9.67
N TYR A 419 15.53 32.49 -8.36
CA TYR A 419 16.54 31.71 -7.62
C TYR A 419 16.26 30.21 -7.66
N PHE A 420 14.99 29.84 -7.74
CA PHE A 420 14.53 28.48 -7.99
C PHE A 420 13.14 28.54 -8.62
N VAL A 421 12.74 27.43 -9.24
CA VAL A 421 11.46 27.26 -9.91
C VAL A 421 10.66 26.20 -9.18
N ILE A 422 9.37 26.43 -8.99
CA ILE A 422 8.43 25.47 -8.44
C ILE A 422 7.47 25.02 -9.54
N ASP A 423 7.38 23.71 -9.74
CA ASP A 423 6.26 23.09 -10.43
C ASP A 423 5.33 22.45 -9.40
N GLU A 424 4.30 23.20 -9.03
CA GLU A 424 3.32 22.77 -8.03
C GLU A 424 2.50 21.56 -8.48
N LYS A 425 2.28 21.37 -9.79
CA LYS A 425 1.49 20.22 -10.27
C LYS A 425 2.21 18.90 -10.04
N ASN A 426 3.53 18.92 -10.04
CA ASN A 426 4.38 17.74 -9.88
C ASN A 426 5.16 17.76 -8.55
N ASN A 427 4.93 18.74 -7.66
CA ASN A 427 5.68 18.94 -6.42
C ASN A 427 7.21 18.94 -6.64
N GLN A 428 7.67 19.57 -7.71
CA GLN A 428 9.09 19.66 -8.07
C GLN A 428 9.66 21.04 -7.81
N ILE A 429 10.95 21.05 -7.50
CA ILE A 429 11.74 22.27 -7.32
C ILE A 429 13.06 22.09 -8.05
N GLU A 430 13.42 23.11 -8.81
CA GLU A 430 14.69 23.18 -9.52
C GLU A 430 15.41 24.48 -9.14
N MET A 431 16.64 24.37 -8.65
CA MET A 431 17.48 25.55 -8.41
C MET A 431 18.04 26.07 -9.72
N THR A 432 18.04 27.40 -9.88
CA THR A 432 18.70 28.06 -11.02
C THR A 432 20.15 28.37 -10.68
N ASP A 433 20.96 28.68 -11.69
CA ASP A 433 22.34 29.15 -11.50
C ASP A 433 22.41 30.36 -10.53
N LYS A 434 21.44 31.28 -10.64
CA LYS A 434 21.32 32.43 -9.75
C LYS A 434 21.05 32.01 -8.29
N GLY A 435 20.30 30.93 -8.08
CA GLY A 435 20.10 30.30 -6.77
C GLY A 435 21.40 29.74 -6.21
N ILE A 436 22.11 28.97 -7.04
CA ILE A 436 23.41 28.38 -6.71
C ILE A 436 24.40 29.48 -6.32
N ASP A 437 24.52 30.54 -7.12
CA ASP A 437 25.42 31.68 -6.86
C ASP A 437 25.16 32.37 -5.51
N LEU A 438 23.88 32.50 -5.11
CA LEU A 438 23.52 33.14 -3.85
C LEU A 438 23.98 32.34 -2.63
N ILE A 439 23.96 31.00 -2.73
CA ILE A 439 24.35 30.10 -1.65
C ILE A 439 25.84 29.72 -1.69
N THR A 440 26.50 29.79 -2.86
CA THR A 440 27.95 29.59 -3.03
C THR A 440 28.76 30.84 -2.73
N GLY A 441 28.22 32.05 -2.95
CA GLY A 441 28.94 33.34 -2.83
C GLY A 441 29.50 33.69 -1.44
N THR A 442 29.44 32.77 -0.48
CA THR A 442 30.08 32.84 0.86
C THR A 442 31.10 31.71 1.10
N SER A 443 31.36 30.85 0.11
CA SER A 443 32.30 29.72 0.15
C SER A 443 33.51 29.99 -0.72
N ASP A 444 34.67 29.46 -0.34
CA ASP A 444 35.92 29.56 -1.11
C ASP A 444 35.94 28.65 -2.37
N ASP A 445 34.92 27.80 -2.55
CA ASP A 445 34.75 26.89 -3.70
C ASP A 445 33.49 27.23 -4.54
N PRO A 446 33.65 27.79 -5.76
CA PRO A 446 32.56 28.06 -6.71
C PRO A 446 31.82 26.80 -7.21
N HIS A 447 32.43 25.62 -7.11
CA HIS A 447 31.88 24.34 -7.57
C HIS A 447 31.37 23.46 -6.41
N LEU A 448 31.12 24.07 -5.24
CA LEU A 448 30.70 23.36 -4.03
C LEU A 448 29.39 22.55 -4.21
N PHE A 449 28.48 23.03 -5.05
CA PHE A 449 27.17 22.43 -5.33
C PHE A 449 26.98 21.99 -6.79
N VAL A 450 28.03 22.06 -7.60
CA VAL A 450 28.00 21.58 -9.00
C VAL A 450 28.42 20.11 -9.01
N LEU A 451 27.53 19.24 -9.50
CA LEU A 451 27.81 17.82 -9.65
C LEU A 451 28.80 17.60 -10.82
N PRO A 452 29.97 17.00 -10.59
CA PRO A 452 30.88 16.62 -11.67
C PRO A 452 30.29 15.48 -12.51
N ASN A 453 30.62 15.44 -13.80
CA ASN A 453 30.29 14.29 -14.64
C ASN A 453 31.27 13.16 -14.36
N VAL A 454 30.90 12.29 -13.43
CA VAL A 454 31.69 11.13 -13.02
C VAL A 454 32.04 10.23 -14.20
N GLY A 455 31.14 10.08 -15.18
CA GLY A 455 31.37 9.26 -16.36
C GLY A 455 32.51 9.79 -17.24
N ASP A 456 32.54 11.10 -17.45
CA ASP A 456 33.60 11.76 -18.25
C ASP A 456 34.93 11.74 -17.50
N GLU A 457 34.94 12.03 -16.20
CA GLU A 457 36.15 12.01 -15.38
C GLU A 457 36.75 10.60 -15.27
N ILE A 458 35.92 9.57 -15.06
CA ILE A 458 36.35 8.17 -15.05
C ILE A 458 36.84 7.72 -16.43
N ALA A 459 36.18 8.14 -17.51
CA ALA A 459 36.60 7.79 -18.88
C ALA A 459 37.93 8.46 -19.26
N GLU A 460 38.16 9.71 -18.84
CA GLU A 460 39.45 10.38 -18.98
C GLU A 460 40.55 9.69 -18.17
N LEU A 461 40.24 9.27 -16.94
CA LEU A 461 41.15 8.54 -16.06
C LEU A 461 41.51 7.15 -16.61
N GLU A 462 40.55 6.45 -17.21
CA GLU A 462 40.76 5.18 -17.90
C GLU A 462 41.70 5.33 -19.11
N ARG A 463 41.58 6.43 -19.86
CA ARG A 463 42.40 6.74 -21.04
C ARG A 463 43.83 7.17 -20.70
N ASP A 464 44.10 7.58 -19.48
CA ASP A 464 45.45 7.99 -19.05
C ASP A 464 46.38 6.77 -18.94
N THR A 465 47.35 6.63 -19.84
CA THR A 465 48.30 5.51 -19.85
C THR A 465 49.48 5.69 -18.91
N THR A 466 49.58 6.84 -18.22
CA THR A 466 50.71 7.17 -17.34
C THR A 466 50.54 6.69 -15.89
N LEU A 467 49.32 6.29 -15.50
CA LEU A 467 48.98 5.85 -14.15
C LEU A 467 48.92 4.32 -14.06
N SER A 468 49.41 3.76 -12.96
CA SER A 468 49.27 2.33 -12.64
C SER A 468 47.80 1.95 -12.35
N LYS A 469 47.46 0.66 -12.42
CA LYS A 469 46.09 0.18 -12.11
C LYS A 469 45.65 0.54 -10.68
N GLU A 470 46.56 0.51 -9.73
CA GLU A 470 46.30 0.86 -8.32
C GLU A 470 46.06 2.36 -8.14
N GLU A 471 46.85 3.21 -8.81
CA GLU A 471 46.65 4.67 -8.78
C GLU A 471 45.37 5.11 -9.51
N LYS A 472 45.00 4.41 -10.60
CA LYS A 472 43.71 4.62 -11.27
C LYS A 472 42.55 4.27 -10.33
N GLN A 473 42.61 3.13 -9.66
CA GLN A 473 41.57 2.75 -8.73
C GLN A 473 41.44 3.76 -7.58
N ALA A 474 42.56 4.18 -6.97
CA ALA A 474 42.54 5.17 -5.89
C ALA A 474 41.95 6.52 -6.33
N LYS A 475 42.26 6.99 -7.55
CA LYS A 475 41.67 8.22 -8.09
C LYS A 475 40.19 8.05 -8.46
N LYS A 476 39.77 6.89 -8.96
CA LYS A 476 38.34 6.60 -9.15
C LYS A 476 37.59 6.64 -7.82
N ASP A 477 38.16 6.03 -6.79
CA ASP A 477 37.57 6.00 -5.45
C ASP A 477 37.45 7.44 -4.90
N ASP A 478 38.45 8.30 -5.11
CA ASP A 478 38.41 9.72 -4.72
C ASP A 478 37.36 10.54 -5.50
N ILE A 479 37.24 10.33 -6.82
CA ILE A 479 36.20 10.95 -7.66
C ILE A 479 34.81 10.53 -7.18
N LEU A 480 34.60 9.23 -6.93
CA LEU A 480 33.33 8.69 -6.43
C LEU A 480 32.99 9.21 -5.03
N GLN A 481 33.99 9.31 -4.15
CA GLN A 481 33.81 9.88 -2.80
C GLN A 481 33.45 11.37 -2.87
N ASN A 482 34.15 12.17 -3.68
CA ASN A 482 33.84 13.58 -3.86
C ASN A 482 32.46 13.79 -4.49
N TYR A 483 32.08 12.96 -5.47
CA TYR A 483 30.74 12.99 -6.05
C TYR A 483 29.67 12.63 -5.01
N SER A 484 29.88 11.59 -4.20
CA SER A 484 28.95 11.17 -3.15
C SER A 484 28.68 12.30 -2.14
N VAL A 485 29.74 12.96 -1.65
CA VAL A 485 29.62 14.09 -0.71
C VAL A 485 28.91 15.29 -1.34
N LYS A 486 29.19 15.61 -2.61
CA LYS A 486 28.51 16.71 -3.33
C LYS A 486 27.05 16.38 -3.62
N SER A 487 26.75 15.15 -4.00
CA SER A 487 25.40 14.64 -4.25
C SER A 487 24.54 14.71 -2.99
N GLU A 488 25.08 14.27 -1.85
CA GLU A 488 24.40 14.36 -0.56
C GLU A 488 24.06 15.80 -0.17
N ARG A 489 24.96 16.77 -0.43
CA ARG A 489 24.70 18.20 -0.20
C ARG A 489 23.58 18.73 -1.07
N VAL A 490 23.63 18.47 -2.38
CA VAL A 490 22.60 18.90 -3.33
C VAL A 490 21.25 18.30 -2.96
N HIS A 491 21.24 17.02 -2.59
CA HIS A 491 20.05 16.33 -2.10
C HIS A 491 19.46 17.00 -0.86
N THR A 492 20.30 17.24 0.16
CA THR A 492 19.90 17.90 1.41
C THR A 492 19.28 19.28 1.16
N ILE A 493 19.87 20.08 0.26
CA ILE A 493 19.32 21.40 -0.13
C ILE A 493 17.98 21.26 -0.83
N ASN A 494 17.85 20.32 -1.76
CA ASN A 494 16.58 20.07 -2.46
C ASN A 494 15.48 19.66 -1.48
N GLN A 495 15.77 18.78 -0.51
CA GLN A 495 14.81 18.37 0.51
C GLN A 495 14.42 19.53 1.44
N LEU A 496 15.38 20.37 1.85
CA LEU A 496 15.09 21.59 2.60
C LEU A 496 14.22 22.56 1.78
N LEU A 497 14.55 22.80 0.52
CA LEU A 497 13.74 23.66 -0.36
C LEU A 497 12.31 23.14 -0.50
N LYS A 498 12.14 21.82 -0.67
CA LYS A 498 10.83 21.16 -0.67
C LYS A 498 10.09 21.42 0.63
N ALA A 499 10.71 21.13 1.78
CA ALA A 499 10.13 21.38 3.09
C ALA A 499 9.68 22.84 3.28
N TYR A 500 10.45 23.83 2.81
CA TYR A 500 10.13 25.25 2.98
C TYR A 500 9.05 25.80 2.04
N THR A 501 8.85 25.18 0.87
CA THR A 501 8.04 25.77 -0.20
C THR A 501 6.81 24.96 -0.58
N LEU A 502 6.82 23.64 -0.40
CA LEU A 502 5.73 22.75 -0.77
C LEU A 502 4.93 22.26 0.43
N PHE A 503 5.58 22.06 1.59
CA PHE A 503 4.96 21.53 2.81
C PHE A 503 4.63 22.63 3.82
N GLU A 504 3.37 22.72 4.20
CA GLU A 504 2.83 23.67 5.15
C GLU A 504 2.45 22.98 6.47
N LYS A 505 2.71 23.69 7.56
CA LYS A 505 2.30 23.25 8.89
C LYS A 505 0.77 23.32 8.98
N ASP A 506 0.18 22.34 9.66
CA ASP A 506 -1.26 22.16 9.86
C ASP A 506 -2.05 21.77 8.58
N VAL A 507 -1.34 21.46 7.49
CA VAL A 507 -1.91 20.91 6.25
C VAL A 507 -1.33 19.51 6.00
N GLU A 508 -0.05 19.41 5.63
CA GLU A 508 0.60 18.12 5.37
C GLU A 508 1.18 17.46 6.65
N TYR A 509 1.51 18.26 7.67
CA TYR A 509 2.02 17.76 8.95
C TYR A 509 1.68 18.69 10.12
N VAL A 510 1.74 18.17 11.34
CA VAL A 510 1.63 18.92 12.60
C VAL A 510 2.85 18.68 13.47
N VAL A 511 3.13 19.61 14.40
CA VAL A 511 4.22 19.47 15.39
C VAL A 511 3.60 19.28 16.76
N ILE A 512 3.79 18.09 17.35
CA ILE A 512 3.22 17.70 18.65
C ILE A 512 4.36 17.06 19.47
N ASP A 513 4.46 17.41 20.75
CA ASP A 513 5.49 16.88 21.67
C ASP A 513 6.94 17.01 21.13
N ASN A 514 7.22 18.11 20.41
CA ASN A 514 8.49 18.35 19.74
C ASN A 514 8.86 17.23 18.74
N GLN A 515 7.86 16.71 18.03
CA GLN A 515 8.01 15.75 16.93
C GLN A 515 7.10 16.15 15.76
N VAL A 516 7.59 15.93 14.54
CA VAL A 516 6.80 16.11 13.33
C VAL A 516 5.92 14.87 13.14
N LYS A 517 4.60 15.06 13.06
CA LYS A 517 3.64 13.99 12.75
C LYS A 517 2.94 14.30 11.44
N ILE A 518 2.91 13.32 10.53
CA ILE A 518 2.28 13.45 9.22
C ILE A 518 0.77 13.48 9.35
N VAL A 519 0.12 14.36 8.61
CA VAL A 519 -1.34 14.40 8.44
C VAL A 519 -1.69 13.75 7.11
N ASP A 520 -2.63 12.82 7.13
CA ASP A 520 -3.21 12.29 5.91
C ASP A 520 -4.09 13.35 5.24
N GLU A 521 -3.73 13.75 4.03
CA GLU A 521 -4.36 14.84 3.27
C GLU A 521 -5.86 14.64 3.05
N GLN A 522 -6.31 13.40 2.85
CA GLN A 522 -7.70 13.12 2.53
C GLN A 522 -8.58 12.91 3.76
N THR A 523 -8.00 12.49 4.88
CA THR A 523 -8.77 12.20 6.09
C THR A 523 -8.53 13.22 7.20
N GLY A 524 -7.50 14.06 7.08
CA GLY A 524 -7.05 14.99 8.11
C GLY A 524 -6.43 14.31 9.34
N ARG A 525 -6.15 13.00 9.27
CA ARG A 525 -5.74 12.19 10.43
C ARG A 525 -4.24 12.21 10.65
N ILE A 526 -3.83 12.20 11.91
CA ILE A 526 -2.43 12.02 12.27
C ILE A 526 -2.02 10.56 12.06
N MET A 527 -1.00 10.33 11.26
CA MET A 527 -0.47 8.99 10.99
C MET A 527 0.69 8.67 11.93
N GLU A 528 0.37 8.02 13.05
CA GLU A 528 1.38 7.65 14.05
C GLU A 528 2.39 6.63 13.52
N GLY A 529 3.64 6.77 13.97
CA GLY A 529 4.76 5.92 13.58
C GLY A 529 5.38 6.24 12.22
N ARG A 530 4.69 6.98 11.34
CA ARG A 530 5.13 7.24 9.96
C ARG A 530 6.04 8.46 9.82
N ARG A 531 6.90 8.42 8.80
CA ARG A 531 7.83 9.50 8.39
C ARG A 531 7.90 9.65 6.90
N TYR A 532 8.26 10.84 6.42
CA TYR A 532 8.62 11.03 5.02
C TYR A 532 9.97 10.37 4.76
N SER A 533 10.12 9.76 3.60
CA SER A 533 11.36 9.12 3.17
C SER A 533 12.38 10.12 2.63
N ASP A 534 13.55 9.60 2.23
CA ASP A 534 14.52 10.33 1.40
C ASP A 534 15.06 11.64 2.00
N GLY A 535 15.10 11.74 3.34
CA GLY A 535 15.59 12.93 4.05
C GLY A 535 14.57 14.06 4.17
N LEU A 536 13.37 13.94 3.58
CA LEU A 536 12.34 14.99 3.64
C LEU A 536 11.82 15.20 5.07
N HIS A 537 11.67 14.13 5.85
CA HIS A 537 11.19 14.25 7.22
C HIS A 537 12.20 15.02 8.08
N GLN A 538 13.48 14.70 7.91
CA GLN A 538 14.59 15.38 8.56
C GLN A 538 14.68 16.84 8.13
N ALA A 539 14.40 17.14 6.85
CA ALA A 539 14.31 18.51 6.35
C ALA A 539 13.17 19.30 7.02
N ILE A 540 12.00 18.68 7.24
CA ILE A 540 10.87 19.30 7.95
C ILE A 540 11.18 19.47 9.44
N GLU A 541 11.79 18.47 10.09
CA GLU A 541 12.28 18.57 11.48
C GLU A 541 13.25 19.75 11.63
N ALA A 542 14.22 19.85 10.71
CA ALA A 542 15.19 20.94 10.69
C ALA A 542 14.53 22.30 10.46
N LYS A 543 13.58 22.40 9.52
CA LYS A 543 12.78 23.60 9.23
C LYS A 543 12.03 24.08 10.47
N GLU A 544 11.38 23.19 11.19
CA GLU A 544 10.57 23.51 12.37
C GLU A 544 11.40 23.67 13.65
N GLY A 545 12.72 23.49 13.58
CA GLY A 545 13.63 23.59 14.72
C GLY A 545 13.49 22.46 15.73
N VAL A 546 12.97 21.32 15.28
CA VAL A 546 12.81 20.08 16.05
C VAL A 546 14.11 19.27 15.99
N LYS A 547 14.34 18.36 16.94
CA LYS A 547 15.51 17.48 16.93
C LYS A 547 15.49 16.60 15.68
N VAL A 548 16.47 16.79 14.79
CA VAL A 548 16.64 15.97 13.59
C VAL A 548 17.06 14.56 13.99
N GLU A 549 16.34 13.56 13.51
CA GLU A 549 16.64 12.17 13.81
C GLU A 549 17.52 11.50 12.75
N ALA A 550 18.26 10.46 13.15
CA ALA A 550 19.22 9.78 12.30
C ALA A 550 18.58 9.19 11.04
N ALA A 551 19.34 9.17 9.94
CA ALA A 551 18.94 8.59 8.68
C ALA A 551 18.70 7.08 8.85
N THR A 552 17.75 6.57 8.08
CA THR A 552 17.27 5.19 8.19
C THR A 552 17.30 4.52 6.84
N GLN A 553 17.62 3.23 6.81
CA GLN A 553 17.60 2.39 5.61
C GLN A 553 16.37 1.48 5.61
N THR A 554 15.80 1.27 4.42
CA THR A 554 14.72 0.33 4.17
C THR A 554 15.15 -1.12 4.47
N PHE A 555 14.43 -1.81 5.36
CA PHE A 555 14.64 -3.23 5.66
C PHE A 555 13.57 -4.12 5.07
N ALA A 556 12.34 -3.61 4.93
CA ALA A 556 11.26 -4.32 4.27
C ALA A 556 10.26 -3.31 3.70
N THR A 557 9.70 -3.62 2.54
CA THR A 557 8.68 -2.79 1.89
C THR A 557 7.66 -3.66 1.18
N ILE A 558 6.40 -3.25 1.15
CA ILE A 558 5.32 -3.84 0.32
C ILE A 558 4.26 -2.80 0.00
N THR A 559 3.71 -2.80 -1.21
CA THR A 559 2.51 -2.01 -1.52
C THR A 559 1.24 -2.66 -0.97
N LEU A 560 0.24 -1.87 -0.58
CA LEU A 560 -1.06 -2.42 -0.15
C LEU A 560 -1.69 -3.28 -1.24
N GLN A 561 -1.50 -2.89 -2.51
CA GLN A 561 -1.90 -3.64 -3.68
C GLN A 561 -1.38 -5.08 -3.64
N ASN A 562 -0.05 -5.25 -3.55
CA ASN A 562 0.56 -6.58 -3.53
C ASN A 562 0.28 -7.33 -2.23
N TYR A 563 0.12 -6.63 -1.10
CA TYR A 563 -0.29 -7.27 0.14
C TYR A 563 -1.67 -7.95 0.00
N PHE A 564 -2.69 -7.22 -0.48
CA PHE A 564 -4.04 -7.77 -0.60
C PHE A 564 -4.18 -8.81 -1.73
N ARG A 565 -3.33 -8.76 -2.76
CA ARG A 565 -3.26 -9.80 -3.80
C ARG A 565 -2.83 -11.18 -3.28
N MET A 566 -2.23 -11.27 -2.08
CA MET A 566 -1.82 -12.54 -1.48
C MET A 566 -2.99 -13.35 -0.88
N TYR A 567 -4.14 -12.72 -0.62
CA TYR A 567 -5.28 -13.42 -0.05
C TYR A 567 -5.89 -14.38 -1.07
N LYS A 568 -6.22 -15.60 -0.64
CA LYS A 568 -6.93 -16.58 -1.49
C LYS A 568 -8.26 -16.02 -2.00
N LYS A 569 -8.97 -15.29 -1.14
CA LYS A 569 -10.20 -14.58 -1.47
C LYS A 569 -10.18 -13.19 -0.86
N LEU A 570 -10.51 -12.19 -1.67
CA LEU A 570 -10.60 -10.79 -1.29
C LEU A 570 -11.99 -10.27 -1.64
N ALA A 571 -12.60 -9.53 -0.73
CA ALA A 571 -13.87 -8.85 -0.96
C ALA A 571 -13.82 -7.45 -0.34
N GLY A 572 -14.75 -6.59 -0.74
CA GLY A 572 -14.80 -5.24 -0.19
C GLY A 572 -16.21 -4.68 -0.19
N MET A 573 -16.44 -3.72 0.70
CA MET A 573 -17.70 -2.97 0.73
C MET A 573 -17.42 -1.48 0.81
N THR A 574 -18.23 -0.68 0.14
CA THR A 574 -18.16 0.79 0.22
C THR A 574 -19.48 1.40 -0.26
N GLY A 575 -19.67 2.69 -0.02
CA GLY A 575 -20.77 3.44 -0.63
C GLY A 575 -20.51 3.92 -2.05
N THR A 576 -19.26 3.83 -2.53
CA THR A 576 -18.84 4.53 -3.74
C THR A 576 -17.68 3.83 -4.48
N ALA A 577 -17.93 2.68 -5.13
CA ALA A 577 -16.90 1.92 -5.85
C ALA A 577 -17.00 2.00 -7.39
N GLU A 578 -18.16 2.33 -7.94
CA GLU A 578 -18.46 2.25 -9.37
C GLU A 578 -17.53 3.15 -10.20
N THR A 579 -17.06 4.27 -9.63
CA THR A 579 -16.14 5.19 -10.30
C THR A 579 -14.78 4.54 -10.58
N GLU A 580 -14.30 3.68 -9.66
CA GLU A 580 -13.00 3.01 -9.74
C GLU A 580 -13.09 1.54 -10.16
N ALA A 581 -14.24 1.11 -10.68
CA ALA A 581 -14.47 -0.29 -11.05
C ALA A 581 -13.42 -0.84 -12.04
N GLY A 582 -12.89 0.00 -12.92
CA GLY A 582 -11.78 -0.37 -13.81
C GLY A 582 -10.48 -0.67 -13.04
N GLU A 583 -10.11 0.20 -12.10
CA GLU A 583 -8.91 0.03 -11.28
C GLU A 583 -9.00 -1.21 -10.37
N PHE A 584 -10.16 -1.42 -9.74
CA PHE A 584 -10.40 -2.62 -8.91
C PHE A 584 -10.22 -3.93 -9.70
N TRP A 585 -10.70 -3.96 -10.94
CA TRP A 585 -10.54 -5.13 -11.80
C TRP A 585 -9.10 -5.28 -12.31
N ASP A 586 -8.47 -4.19 -12.75
CA ASP A 586 -7.14 -4.22 -13.34
C ASP A 586 -6.07 -4.66 -12.32
N ILE A 587 -6.17 -4.17 -11.08
CA ILE A 587 -5.19 -4.45 -10.01
C ILE A 587 -5.57 -5.72 -9.22
N TYR A 588 -6.80 -5.80 -8.71
CA TYR A 588 -7.21 -6.81 -7.73
C TYR A 588 -8.11 -7.91 -8.28
N LYS A 589 -8.55 -7.80 -9.54
CA LYS A 589 -9.57 -8.67 -10.15
C LYS A 589 -10.90 -8.67 -9.38
N LEU A 590 -11.20 -7.55 -8.72
CA LEU A 590 -12.45 -7.35 -7.98
C LEU A 590 -13.51 -6.69 -8.88
N ASP A 591 -14.62 -7.38 -9.11
CA ASP A 591 -15.78 -6.82 -9.80
C ASP A 591 -16.65 -6.01 -8.83
N VAL A 592 -17.15 -4.85 -9.27
CA VAL A 592 -18.02 -3.96 -8.48
C VAL A 592 -19.48 -4.22 -8.82
N VAL A 593 -20.27 -4.58 -7.80
CA VAL A 593 -21.72 -4.80 -7.90
C VAL A 593 -22.45 -3.74 -7.09
N VAL A 594 -23.29 -2.96 -7.77
CA VAL A 594 -24.13 -1.93 -7.14
C VAL A 594 -25.38 -2.56 -6.54
N ILE A 595 -25.49 -2.51 -5.23
CA ILE A 595 -26.61 -3.09 -4.48
C ILE A 595 -27.74 -2.05 -4.40
N PRO A 596 -29.00 -2.42 -4.71
CA PRO A 596 -30.13 -1.50 -4.59
C PRO A 596 -30.33 -1.10 -3.12
N THR A 597 -30.77 0.14 -2.89
CA THR A 597 -31.12 0.61 -1.55
C THR A 597 -32.41 -0.07 -1.06
N ASN A 598 -32.51 -0.31 0.25
CA ASN A 598 -33.72 -0.88 0.85
C ASN A 598 -34.95 0.02 0.63
N ARG A 599 -34.73 1.34 0.66
CA ARG A 599 -35.75 2.37 0.39
C ARG A 599 -35.23 3.38 -0.64
N PRO A 600 -36.10 3.93 -1.50
CA PRO A 600 -35.68 4.92 -2.50
C PRO A 600 -35.08 6.19 -1.85
N ILE A 601 -34.00 6.71 -2.43
CA ILE A 601 -33.38 7.97 -1.98
C ILE A 601 -34.25 9.14 -2.42
N VAL A 602 -34.64 10.00 -1.47
CA VAL A 602 -35.45 11.22 -1.71
C VAL A 602 -34.70 12.52 -1.40
N ARG A 603 -33.38 12.44 -1.18
CA ARG A 603 -32.50 13.59 -0.93
C ARG A 603 -32.50 14.54 -2.14
N ASN A 604 -32.59 15.84 -1.86
CA ASN A 604 -32.47 16.88 -2.89
C ASN A 604 -31.00 17.31 -3.04
N ASP A 605 -30.34 16.85 -4.10
CA ASP A 605 -28.98 17.28 -4.46
C ASP A 605 -29.04 18.51 -5.37
N MET A 606 -28.65 19.67 -4.83
CA MET A 606 -28.66 20.96 -5.50
C MET A 606 -27.42 21.15 -6.39
N GLU A 607 -27.54 22.02 -7.40
CA GLU A 607 -26.41 22.44 -8.24
C GLU A 607 -25.38 23.23 -7.43
N ASP A 608 -24.14 23.32 -7.93
CA ASP A 608 -23.07 24.01 -7.22
C ASP A 608 -23.24 25.53 -7.28
N ARG A 609 -22.99 26.19 -6.14
CA ARG A 609 -22.96 27.65 -6.02
C ARG A 609 -21.54 28.14 -6.19
N VAL A 610 -21.25 28.77 -7.32
CA VAL A 610 -19.90 29.21 -7.66
C VAL A 610 -19.72 30.71 -7.41
N TYR A 611 -18.66 31.05 -6.68
CA TYR A 611 -18.25 32.39 -6.28
C TYR A 611 -16.90 32.75 -6.89
N ARG A 612 -16.60 34.05 -6.94
CA ARG A 612 -15.31 34.53 -7.47
C ARG A 612 -14.21 34.39 -6.44
N THR A 613 -14.51 34.70 -5.17
CA THR A 613 -13.52 34.71 -4.08
C THR A 613 -13.93 33.82 -2.91
N ASN A 614 -12.92 33.36 -2.14
CA ASN A 614 -13.13 32.56 -0.93
C ASN A 614 -13.92 33.33 0.14
N ARG A 615 -13.74 34.65 0.21
CA ARG A 615 -14.45 35.50 1.17
C ARG A 615 -15.96 35.49 0.94
N GLU A 616 -16.40 35.62 -0.31
CA GLU A 616 -17.82 35.58 -0.68
C GLU A 616 -18.40 34.19 -0.42
N LYS A 617 -17.68 33.15 -0.84
CA LYS A 617 -18.02 31.75 -0.61
C LYS A 617 -18.30 31.49 0.86
N TYR A 618 -17.37 31.83 1.75
CA TYR A 618 -17.53 31.56 3.19
C TYR A 618 -18.66 32.37 3.82
N ASN A 619 -18.86 33.63 3.43
CA ASN A 619 -20.02 34.41 3.92
C ASN A 619 -21.34 33.73 3.52
N ALA A 620 -21.47 33.29 2.27
CA ALA A 620 -22.66 32.63 1.77
C ALA A 620 -22.89 31.26 2.44
N VAL A 621 -21.82 30.52 2.74
CA VAL A 621 -21.89 29.28 3.55
C VAL A 621 -22.50 29.56 4.91
N ILE A 622 -22.04 30.61 5.61
CA ILE A 622 -22.56 30.96 6.94
C ILE A 622 -24.03 31.38 6.88
N GLU A 623 -24.42 32.16 5.87
CA GLU A 623 -25.81 32.58 5.67
C GLU A 623 -26.75 31.38 5.39
N GLU A 624 -26.30 30.41 4.60
CA GLU A 624 -27.05 29.17 4.35
C GLU A 624 -27.19 28.34 5.63
N VAL A 625 -26.11 28.17 6.39
CA VAL A 625 -26.12 27.45 7.68
C VAL A 625 -27.09 28.12 8.65
N GLU A 626 -27.04 29.44 8.79
CA GLU A 626 -27.93 30.21 9.66
C GLU A 626 -29.40 30.02 9.27
N SER A 627 -29.72 30.11 7.98
CA SER A 627 -31.07 29.89 7.45
C SER A 627 -31.61 28.49 7.77
N LEU A 628 -30.80 27.45 7.54
CA LEU A 628 -31.18 26.05 7.78
C LEU A 628 -31.39 25.74 9.27
N VAL A 629 -30.50 26.26 10.12
CA VAL A 629 -30.59 26.09 11.58
C VAL A 629 -31.81 26.82 12.15
N ASN A 630 -32.10 28.02 11.66
CA ASN A 630 -33.31 28.76 12.03
C ASN A 630 -34.60 28.04 11.59
N ALA A 631 -34.54 27.25 10.51
CA ALA A 631 -35.61 26.33 10.11
C ALA A 631 -35.69 25.04 10.96
N GLY A 632 -34.82 24.88 11.96
CA GLY A 632 -34.76 23.72 12.85
C GLY A 632 -34.03 22.51 12.26
N ARG A 633 -33.32 22.66 11.14
CA ARG A 633 -32.60 21.55 10.51
C ARG A 633 -31.19 21.42 11.09
N PRO A 634 -30.67 20.20 11.30
CA PRO A 634 -29.23 20.00 11.52
C PRO A 634 -28.46 20.22 10.23
N VAL A 635 -27.23 20.72 10.38
CA VAL A 635 -26.32 20.99 9.27
C VAL A 635 -24.97 20.34 9.50
N LEU A 636 -24.52 19.56 8.52
CA LEU A 636 -23.15 19.06 8.44
C LEU A 636 -22.39 19.87 7.39
N VAL A 637 -21.38 20.62 7.84
CA VAL A 637 -20.50 21.43 7.00
C VAL A 637 -19.22 20.64 6.72
N GLY A 638 -19.00 20.25 5.48
CA GLY A 638 -17.78 19.54 5.06
C GLY A 638 -16.74 20.49 4.51
N THR A 639 -15.53 20.45 5.06
CA THR A 639 -14.37 21.25 4.62
C THR A 639 -13.26 20.34 4.11
N THR A 640 -12.20 20.88 3.51
CA THR A 640 -11.04 20.13 2.99
C THR A 640 -9.82 20.19 3.91
N SER A 641 -9.76 21.14 4.85
CA SER A 641 -8.60 21.34 5.72
C SER A 641 -8.98 21.85 7.12
N VAL A 642 -8.09 21.60 8.09
CA VAL A 642 -8.27 22.05 9.48
C VAL A 642 -8.29 23.58 9.57
N GLU A 643 -7.48 24.28 8.76
CA GLU A 643 -7.46 25.76 8.70
C GLU A 643 -8.85 26.31 8.33
N ILE A 644 -9.53 25.70 7.34
CA ILE A 644 -10.86 26.13 6.89
C ILE A 644 -11.91 25.84 7.97
N SER A 645 -11.83 24.67 8.62
CA SER A 645 -12.71 24.34 9.74
C SER A 645 -12.61 25.34 10.89
N GLU A 646 -11.38 25.74 11.27
CA GLU A 646 -11.14 26.76 12.30
C GLU A 646 -11.58 28.17 11.88
N LEU A 647 -11.41 28.52 10.60
CA LEU A 647 -11.92 29.77 10.05
C LEU A 647 -13.45 29.83 10.15
N LEU A 648 -14.16 28.79 9.69
CA LEU A 648 -15.62 28.73 9.74
C LEU A 648 -16.14 28.70 11.18
N SER A 649 -15.45 27.97 12.06
CA SER A 649 -15.73 27.97 13.50
C SER A 649 -15.70 29.39 14.09
N ARG A 650 -14.66 30.17 13.80
CA ARG A 650 -14.58 31.59 14.23
C ARG A 650 -15.71 32.44 13.64
N MET A 651 -16.08 32.23 12.38
CA MET A 651 -17.17 32.97 11.73
C MET A 651 -18.54 32.64 12.35
N LEU A 652 -18.82 31.36 12.63
CA LEU A 652 -20.04 30.92 13.31
C LEU A 652 -20.13 31.45 14.74
N ASN A 653 -19.01 31.43 15.48
CA ASN A 653 -18.93 32.04 16.81
C ASN A 653 -19.24 33.54 16.77
N GLY A 654 -18.75 34.26 15.75
CA GLY A 654 -19.06 35.68 15.53
C GLY A 654 -20.55 35.96 15.29
N ARG A 655 -21.31 34.97 14.80
CA ARG A 655 -22.77 35.01 14.62
C ARG A 655 -23.56 34.47 15.81
N GLY A 656 -22.88 33.97 16.86
CA GLY A 656 -23.53 33.35 18.02
C GLY A 656 -24.11 31.95 17.77
N LEU A 657 -23.69 31.28 16.69
CA LEU A 657 -24.16 29.95 16.32
C LEU A 657 -23.29 28.86 16.98
N LYS A 658 -23.92 28.07 17.86
CA LYS A 658 -23.26 26.95 18.52
C LYS A 658 -22.98 25.83 17.52
N HIS A 659 -21.75 25.32 17.52
CA HIS A 659 -21.32 24.28 16.60
C HIS A 659 -20.25 23.39 17.24
N ASN A 660 -20.04 22.22 16.64
CA ASN A 660 -18.96 21.31 16.97
C ASN A 660 -17.99 21.19 15.78
N VAL A 661 -16.70 20.96 16.04
CA VAL A 661 -15.68 20.74 15.02
C VAL A 661 -15.09 19.35 15.17
N LEU A 662 -15.09 18.59 14.09
CA LEU A 662 -14.46 17.28 13.95
C LEU A 662 -13.20 17.46 13.11
N ASN A 663 -12.04 17.40 13.75
CA ASN A 663 -10.75 17.68 13.15
C ASN A 663 -9.88 16.44 12.93
N ALA A 664 -10.43 15.24 13.10
CA ALA A 664 -9.80 13.93 12.93
C ALA A 664 -8.64 13.62 13.89
N ILE A 665 -8.50 14.40 14.98
CA ILE A 665 -7.43 14.25 15.99
C ILE A 665 -7.87 13.40 17.19
N LEU A 666 -9.16 13.45 17.60
CA LEU A 666 -9.66 12.79 18.82
C LEU A 666 -10.89 11.90 18.57
N LEU A 667 -10.66 10.72 17.97
CA LEU A 667 -11.69 9.77 17.49
C LEU A 667 -12.84 9.47 18.46
N HIS A 668 -12.57 9.23 19.75
CA HIS A 668 -13.64 8.88 20.71
C HIS A 668 -14.66 10.01 20.90
N ARG A 669 -14.20 11.27 20.96
CA ARG A 669 -15.11 12.41 21.09
C ARG A 669 -15.89 12.67 19.79
N GLU A 670 -15.31 12.31 18.65
CA GLU A 670 -15.97 12.51 17.35
C GLU A 670 -17.21 11.64 17.20
N ALA A 671 -17.13 10.36 17.60
CA ALA A 671 -18.26 9.45 17.52
C ALA A 671 -19.46 9.95 18.38
N ASP A 672 -19.17 10.48 19.57
CA ASP A 672 -20.19 11.05 20.46
C ASP A 672 -20.82 12.31 19.83
N ILE A 673 -20.00 13.20 19.26
CA ILE A 673 -20.47 14.41 18.56
C ILE A 673 -21.33 14.04 17.34
N GLU A 674 -20.93 13.04 16.55
CA GLU A 674 -21.67 12.58 15.38
C GLU A 674 -23.01 11.95 15.73
N ALA A 675 -23.08 11.18 16.81
CA ALA A 675 -24.33 10.60 17.28
C ALA A 675 -25.37 11.70 17.62
N GLU A 676 -24.91 12.87 18.05
CA GLU A 676 -25.75 14.04 18.34
C GLU A 676 -25.95 14.99 17.16
N ALA A 677 -25.20 14.83 16.07
CA ALA A 677 -25.23 15.70 14.89
C ALA A 677 -26.61 15.73 14.20
N GLY A 678 -27.41 14.68 14.37
CA GLY A 678 -28.77 14.57 13.82
C GLY A 678 -29.87 15.28 14.61
N ARG A 679 -29.54 15.95 15.72
CA ARG A 679 -30.49 16.68 16.55
C ARG A 679 -30.85 18.05 15.97
N LYS A 680 -32.01 18.58 16.37
CA LYS A 680 -32.55 19.86 15.89
C LYS A 680 -31.56 21.01 16.11
N GLY A 681 -31.27 21.77 15.06
CA GLY A 681 -30.44 22.97 15.12
C GLY A 681 -28.95 22.73 15.42
N THR A 682 -28.49 21.48 15.39
CA THR A 682 -27.08 21.14 15.59
C THR A 682 -26.27 21.49 14.34
N ILE A 683 -25.14 22.18 14.53
CA ILE A 683 -24.15 22.45 13.48
C ILE A 683 -22.91 21.62 13.78
N THR A 684 -22.48 20.84 12.79
CA THR A 684 -21.24 20.05 12.89
C THR A 684 -20.36 20.40 11.70
N ILE A 685 -19.12 20.82 11.96
CA ILE A 685 -18.09 21.02 10.94
C ILE A 685 -17.23 19.77 10.91
N ALA A 686 -17.08 19.15 9.75
CA ALA A 686 -16.22 17.98 9.55
C ALA A 686 -15.11 18.31 8.57
N THR A 687 -13.86 18.21 9.03
CA THR A 687 -12.68 18.28 8.15
C THR A 687 -12.60 17.01 7.31
N ASN A 688 -12.59 17.18 5.99
CA ASN A 688 -12.68 16.12 4.99
C ASN A 688 -13.85 15.15 5.24
N MET A 689 -13.52 13.99 5.80
CA MET A 689 -14.45 12.92 6.16
C MET A 689 -14.30 12.49 7.62
N ALA A 690 -13.92 13.42 8.50
CA ALA A 690 -13.95 13.20 9.94
C ALA A 690 -15.32 12.63 10.36
N GLY A 691 -15.31 11.67 11.28
CA GLY A 691 -16.53 10.92 11.61
C GLY A 691 -16.92 9.80 10.61
N ARG A 692 -15.96 9.24 9.88
CA ARG A 692 -16.24 8.07 9.03
C ARG A 692 -16.60 6.82 9.84
N GLY A 693 -17.65 6.13 9.40
CA GLY A 693 -18.09 4.87 9.99
C GLY A 693 -19.19 5.00 11.07
N THR A 694 -19.66 6.21 11.37
CA THR A 694 -20.80 6.43 12.29
C THR A 694 -22.05 6.88 11.54
N ASP A 695 -23.22 6.44 12.01
CA ASP A 695 -24.52 6.81 11.43
C ASP A 695 -25.15 8.02 12.13
N ILE A 696 -25.59 9.02 11.35
CA ILE A 696 -26.26 10.21 11.86
C ILE A 696 -27.77 9.94 11.87
N LYS A 697 -28.29 9.50 13.03
CA LYS A 697 -29.70 9.17 13.20
C LYS A 697 -30.54 10.44 13.35
N LEU A 698 -31.64 10.53 12.59
CA LEU A 698 -32.55 11.67 12.61
C LEU A 698 -33.77 11.42 13.52
N THR A 699 -34.10 12.42 14.34
CA THR A 699 -35.35 12.41 15.12
C THR A 699 -36.56 12.68 14.21
N PRO A 700 -37.78 12.25 14.61
CA PRO A 700 -38.99 12.52 13.83
C PRO A 700 -39.23 14.01 13.54
N GLU A 701 -38.92 14.89 14.50
CA GLU A 701 -39.02 16.34 14.34
C GLU A 701 -38.10 16.85 13.22
N VAL A 702 -36.86 16.37 13.18
CA VAL A 702 -35.89 16.75 12.15
C VAL A 702 -36.30 16.23 10.77
N LYS A 703 -36.84 15.00 10.69
CA LYS A 703 -37.37 14.47 9.42
C LYS A 703 -38.49 15.36 8.88
N ALA A 704 -39.39 15.83 9.74
CA ALA A 704 -40.46 16.75 9.37
C ALA A 704 -39.93 18.13 8.92
N ALA A 705 -38.83 18.60 9.50
CA ALA A 705 -38.17 19.86 9.12
C ALA A 705 -37.38 19.80 7.79
N GLY A 706 -37.36 18.64 7.10
CA GLY A 706 -36.63 18.44 5.84
C GLY A 706 -35.33 17.64 5.98
N GLY A 707 -35.06 17.09 7.16
CA GLY A 707 -33.92 16.22 7.43
C GLY A 707 -32.56 16.92 7.41
N LEU A 708 -31.49 16.13 7.43
CA LEU A 708 -30.11 16.61 7.46
C LEU A 708 -29.77 17.42 6.20
N ALA A 709 -29.15 18.58 6.39
CA ALA A 709 -28.58 19.38 5.32
C ALA A 709 -27.05 19.19 5.26
N ILE A 710 -26.53 18.91 4.08
CA ILE A 710 -25.10 18.83 3.80
C ILE A 710 -24.67 20.11 3.08
N VAL A 711 -23.66 20.78 3.63
CA VAL A 711 -23.06 21.98 3.06
C VAL A 711 -21.58 21.69 2.81
N GLY A 712 -21.21 21.42 1.55
CA GLY A 712 -19.80 21.33 1.17
C GLY A 712 -19.23 22.71 0.92
N THR A 713 -18.08 23.04 1.54
CA THR A 713 -17.45 24.36 1.38
C THR A 713 -16.44 24.41 0.24
N GLU A 714 -16.20 23.26 -0.38
CA GLU A 714 -15.30 23.02 -1.50
C GLU A 714 -15.62 21.67 -2.15
N ARG A 715 -15.10 21.48 -3.35
CA ARG A 715 -15.09 20.20 -4.06
C ARG A 715 -13.78 19.48 -3.78
N HIS A 716 -13.84 18.23 -3.36
CA HIS A 716 -12.64 17.42 -3.18
C HIS A 716 -12.01 17.07 -4.53
N GLU A 717 -10.76 16.65 -4.53
CA GLU A 717 -10.08 16.16 -5.74
C GLU A 717 -10.80 14.98 -6.39
N SER A 718 -11.40 14.12 -5.57
CA SER A 718 -12.18 12.97 -6.01
C SER A 718 -13.68 13.20 -5.85
N ARG A 719 -14.42 12.86 -6.90
CA ARG A 719 -15.90 12.89 -6.90
C ARG A 719 -16.48 11.89 -5.88
N ARG A 720 -15.73 10.85 -5.56
CA ARG A 720 -16.08 9.82 -4.60
C ARG A 720 -16.28 10.39 -3.20
N VAL A 721 -15.32 11.19 -2.73
CA VAL A 721 -15.36 11.85 -1.42
C VAL A 721 -16.56 12.78 -1.31
N ASP A 722 -16.84 13.56 -2.36
CA ASP A 722 -18.03 14.40 -2.42
C ASP A 722 -19.34 13.57 -2.32
N ARG A 723 -19.40 12.42 -2.99
CA ARG A 723 -20.55 11.51 -2.91
C ARG A 723 -20.70 10.91 -1.50
N GLN A 724 -19.60 10.59 -0.83
CA GLN A 724 -19.63 10.12 0.56
C GLN A 724 -20.17 11.20 1.51
N LEU A 725 -19.71 12.45 1.36
CA LEU A 725 -20.22 13.58 2.13
C LEU A 725 -21.73 13.78 1.90
N ARG A 726 -22.19 13.75 0.64
CA ARG A 726 -23.64 13.78 0.32
C ARG A 726 -24.39 12.62 0.96
N GLY A 727 -23.81 11.41 0.90
CA GLY A 727 -24.35 10.16 1.47
C GLY A 727 -24.53 10.17 2.99
N ARG A 728 -24.09 11.22 3.69
CA ARG A 728 -24.42 11.47 5.10
C ARG A 728 -25.90 11.81 5.29
N ALA A 729 -26.55 12.42 4.30
CA ALA A 729 -27.99 12.69 4.30
C ALA A 729 -28.75 11.73 3.38
N GLY A 730 -30.06 11.57 3.64
CA GLY A 730 -30.96 10.78 2.80
C GLY A 730 -30.95 9.26 3.05
N ARG A 731 -30.45 8.83 4.22
CA ARG A 731 -30.27 7.41 4.57
C ARG A 731 -31.61 6.72 4.78
N GLN A 732 -31.75 5.47 4.32
CA GLN A 732 -33.01 4.69 4.43
C GLN A 732 -34.26 5.45 3.93
N GLY A 733 -34.10 6.30 2.91
CA GLY A 733 -35.19 7.10 2.35
C GLY A 733 -35.62 8.30 3.20
N ASP A 734 -34.82 8.71 4.19
CA ASP A 734 -35.06 9.94 4.94
C ASP A 734 -34.96 11.18 4.02
N PRO A 735 -35.68 12.27 4.35
CA PRO A 735 -35.50 13.54 3.66
C PRO A 735 -34.12 14.14 3.95
N GLY A 736 -33.63 14.97 3.05
CA GLY A 736 -32.37 15.69 3.23
C GLY A 736 -32.05 16.56 2.02
N SER A 737 -31.00 17.38 2.14
CA SER A 737 -30.50 18.18 1.03
C SER A 737 -28.98 18.21 1.01
N SER A 738 -28.38 18.39 -0.18
CA SER A 738 -26.96 18.68 -0.30
C SER A 738 -26.70 19.84 -1.25
N VAL A 739 -25.74 20.70 -0.91
CA VAL A 739 -25.28 21.82 -1.75
C VAL A 739 -23.77 22.00 -1.54
N PHE A 740 -23.06 22.35 -2.61
CA PHE A 740 -21.63 22.67 -2.55
C PHE A 740 -21.40 24.12 -2.95
N PHE A 741 -20.52 24.78 -2.22
CA PHE A 741 -20.05 26.14 -2.45
C PHE A 741 -18.62 26.05 -2.98
N VAL A 742 -18.35 26.65 -4.13
CA VAL A 742 -17.05 26.56 -4.81
C VAL A 742 -16.58 27.96 -5.17
N SER A 743 -15.29 28.21 -5.10
CA SER A 743 -14.64 29.46 -5.48
C SER A 743 -13.61 29.20 -6.58
N LEU A 744 -13.35 30.22 -7.42
CA LEU A 744 -12.25 30.15 -8.40
C LEU A 744 -10.87 30.14 -7.75
N GLU A 745 -10.78 30.56 -6.50
CA GLU A 745 -9.56 30.54 -5.70
C GLU A 745 -9.30 29.17 -5.04
N ASP A 746 -10.24 28.21 -5.11
CA ASP A 746 -10.09 26.86 -4.56
C ASP A 746 -9.03 26.06 -5.35
N ASP A 747 -8.30 25.16 -4.68
CA ASP A 747 -7.17 24.44 -5.28
C ASP A 747 -7.55 23.61 -6.51
N LEU A 748 -8.69 22.91 -6.48
CA LEU A 748 -9.21 22.17 -7.62
C LEU A 748 -9.40 23.08 -8.85
N MET A 749 -9.94 24.29 -8.64
CA MET A 749 -10.20 25.26 -9.70
C MET A 749 -8.91 25.96 -10.16
N ARG A 750 -7.98 26.18 -9.24
CA ARG A 750 -6.68 26.79 -9.49
C ARG A 750 -5.80 25.89 -10.36
N LEU A 751 -5.64 24.63 -9.97
CA LEU A 751 -4.75 23.66 -10.59
C LEU A 751 -5.34 23.02 -11.85
N PHE A 752 -6.66 22.78 -11.87
CA PHE A 752 -7.31 21.95 -12.91
C PHE A 752 -8.51 22.63 -13.58
N GLY A 753 -8.89 23.84 -13.18
CA GLY A 753 -9.94 24.61 -13.84
C GLY A 753 -9.60 24.89 -15.31
N SER A 754 -10.48 24.45 -16.21
CA SER A 754 -10.25 24.59 -17.65
C SER A 754 -10.24 26.05 -18.11
N GLU A 755 -9.42 26.36 -19.12
CA GLU A 755 -9.38 27.65 -19.83
C GLU A 755 -10.77 28.14 -20.28
N ARG A 756 -11.69 27.19 -20.55
CA ARG A 756 -13.09 27.46 -20.89
C ARG A 756 -13.90 28.10 -19.75
N ILE A 757 -13.62 27.76 -18.48
CA ILE A 757 -14.31 28.35 -17.34
C ILE A 757 -13.88 29.81 -17.19
N SER A 758 -12.58 30.08 -17.18
CA SER A 758 -12.04 31.45 -17.15
C SER A 758 -12.56 32.28 -18.32
N GLY A 759 -12.47 31.77 -19.56
CA GLY A 759 -12.95 32.50 -20.74
C GLY A 759 -14.46 32.69 -20.82
N MET A 760 -15.26 31.81 -20.20
CA MET A 760 -16.72 31.98 -20.11
C MET A 760 -17.09 33.02 -19.06
N MET A 761 -16.44 33.01 -17.91
CA MET A 761 -16.65 33.99 -16.83
C MET A 761 -16.22 35.39 -17.26
N ASP A 762 -15.11 35.48 -18.00
CA ASP A 762 -14.63 36.73 -18.60
C ASP A 762 -15.64 37.30 -19.62
N LYS A 763 -16.34 36.44 -20.38
CA LYS A 763 -17.39 36.85 -21.33
C LYS A 763 -18.71 37.23 -20.68
N MET A 764 -19.01 36.67 -19.50
CA MET A 764 -20.23 36.96 -18.75
C MET A 764 -20.14 38.26 -17.93
N GLY A 765 -18.93 38.81 -17.71
CA GLY A 765 -18.75 40.11 -17.03
C GLY A 765 -19.14 40.08 -15.56
N PHE A 766 -18.84 38.97 -14.88
CA PHE A 766 -19.30 38.65 -13.53
C PHE A 766 -18.78 39.61 -12.46
N LYS A 767 -19.70 40.16 -11.65
CA LYS A 767 -19.39 41.14 -10.60
C LYS A 767 -19.21 40.47 -9.24
N GLU A 768 -18.46 41.15 -8.38
CA GLU A 768 -18.29 40.78 -6.97
C GLU A 768 -19.68 40.72 -6.30
N GLY A 769 -20.01 39.59 -5.66
CA GLY A 769 -21.28 39.32 -4.97
C GLY A 769 -22.36 38.55 -5.76
N GLU A 770 -22.19 38.24 -7.04
CA GLU A 770 -23.12 37.38 -7.78
C GLU A 770 -22.85 35.89 -7.50
N VAL A 771 -23.87 35.02 -7.63
CA VAL A 771 -23.73 33.55 -7.56
C VAL A 771 -24.03 32.95 -8.92
N ILE A 772 -23.24 31.97 -9.36
CA ILE A 772 -23.56 31.20 -10.56
C ILE A 772 -24.07 29.82 -10.16
N GLU A 773 -25.32 29.55 -10.50
CA GLU A 773 -25.93 28.23 -10.42
C GLU A 773 -26.25 27.78 -11.85
N HIS A 774 -25.32 27.06 -12.48
CA HIS A 774 -25.53 26.57 -13.84
C HIS A 774 -24.90 25.20 -14.08
N LYS A 775 -25.69 24.26 -14.59
CA LYS A 775 -25.31 22.87 -14.86
C LYS A 775 -24.03 22.70 -15.68
N MET A 776 -23.76 23.62 -16.62
CA MET A 776 -22.51 23.59 -17.40
C MET A 776 -21.26 23.78 -16.54
N ILE A 777 -21.34 24.56 -15.46
CA ILE A 777 -20.19 24.80 -14.56
C ILE A 777 -19.97 23.59 -13.68
N SER A 778 -21.02 23.04 -13.05
CA SER A 778 -20.93 21.79 -12.30
C SER A 778 -20.35 20.64 -13.15
N ASN A 779 -20.81 20.48 -14.40
CA ASN A 779 -20.22 19.50 -15.32
C ASN A 779 -18.74 19.76 -15.65
N SER A 780 -18.28 21.02 -15.61
CA SER A 780 -16.88 21.36 -15.87
C SER A 780 -15.99 21.08 -14.66
N ILE A 781 -16.51 21.28 -13.45
CA ILE A 781 -15.88 20.86 -12.19
C ILE A 781 -15.74 19.33 -12.15
N GLU A 782 -16.79 18.59 -12.51
CA GLU A 782 -16.74 17.12 -12.57
C GLU A 782 -15.66 16.61 -13.55
N ARG A 783 -15.44 17.32 -14.66
CA ARG A 783 -14.34 16.99 -15.60
C ARG A 783 -12.96 17.28 -15.02
N ALA A 784 -12.84 18.34 -14.21
CA ALA A 784 -11.59 18.64 -13.51
C ALA A 784 -11.27 17.53 -12.50
N GLN A 785 -12.23 17.14 -11.65
CA GLN A 785 -12.09 16.00 -10.72
C GLN A 785 -11.66 14.72 -11.45
N LYS A 786 -12.33 14.37 -12.56
CA LYS A 786 -11.97 13.18 -13.35
C LYS A 786 -10.52 13.21 -13.85
N LYS A 787 -10.03 14.39 -14.24
CA LYS A 787 -8.63 14.54 -14.70
C LYS A 787 -7.64 14.35 -13.55
N VAL A 788 -7.98 14.81 -12.34
CA VAL A 788 -7.16 14.57 -11.13
C VAL A 788 -7.17 13.09 -10.77
N GLU A 789 -8.34 12.44 -10.81
CA GLU A 789 -8.48 11.00 -10.57
C GLU A 789 -7.65 10.17 -11.56
N GLU A 790 -7.70 10.48 -12.86
CA GLU A 790 -6.88 9.81 -13.89
C GLU A 790 -5.38 10.00 -13.67
N ASN A 791 -4.95 11.19 -13.21
CA ASN A 791 -3.56 11.45 -12.86
C ASN A 791 -3.12 10.63 -11.64
N ASN A 792 -3.94 10.60 -10.59
CA ASN A 792 -3.68 9.85 -9.37
C ASN A 792 -3.64 8.34 -9.64
N PHE A 793 -4.52 7.83 -10.50
CA PHE A 793 -4.47 6.45 -11.00
C PHE A 793 -3.14 6.17 -11.71
N GLY A 794 -2.66 7.08 -12.57
CA GLY A 794 -1.36 6.94 -13.22
C GLY A 794 -0.19 6.85 -12.24
N ILE A 795 -0.23 7.58 -11.12
CA ILE A 795 0.79 7.51 -10.06
C ILE A 795 0.76 6.15 -9.37
N ARG A 796 -0.43 5.69 -8.93
CA ARG A 796 -0.60 4.39 -8.27
C ARG A 796 -0.21 3.23 -9.16
N LYS A 797 -0.61 3.27 -10.43
CA LYS A 797 -0.25 2.25 -11.42
C LYS A 797 1.26 2.16 -11.58
N ARG A 798 1.96 3.28 -11.68
CA ARG A 798 3.41 3.30 -11.79
C ARG A 798 4.07 2.75 -10.52
N LEU A 799 3.61 3.16 -9.33
CA LEU A 799 4.10 2.62 -8.05
C LEU A 799 3.99 1.09 -8.03
N LEU A 800 2.83 0.55 -8.41
CA LEU A 800 2.60 -0.89 -8.50
C LEU A 800 3.52 -1.56 -9.52
N GLU A 801 3.75 -0.96 -10.68
CA GLU A 801 4.64 -1.53 -11.70
C GLU A 801 6.10 -1.66 -11.24
N TYR A 802 6.60 -0.71 -10.43
CA TYR A 802 7.92 -0.82 -9.78
C TYR A 802 7.90 -1.89 -8.67
N ASP A 803 6.87 -1.91 -7.84
CA ASP A 803 6.76 -2.91 -6.77
C ASP A 803 6.49 -4.32 -7.29
N ASP A 804 5.87 -4.52 -8.45
CA ASP A 804 5.68 -5.85 -9.06
C ASP A 804 7.02 -6.52 -9.40
N VAL A 805 8.02 -5.72 -9.82
CA VAL A 805 9.39 -6.20 -10.02
C VAL A 805 10.00 -6.64 -8.70
N MET A 806 9.84 -5.82 -7.67
CA MET A 806 10.29 -6.13 -6.31
C MET A 806 9.58 -7.32 -5.70
N ASN A 807 8.28 -7.47 -5.97
CA ASN A 807 7.46 -8.53 -5.41
C ASN A 807 7.86 -9.90 -5.96
N ALA A 808 8.20 -9.99 -7.25
CA ALA A 808 8.74 -11.22 -7.84
C ALA A 808 10.06 -11.65 -7.17
N GLN A 809 10.94 -10.70 -6.85
CA GLN A 809 12.18 -10.98 -6.13
C GLN A 809 11.93 -11.35 -4.66
N ARG A 810 11.01 -10.61 -4.01
CA ARG A 810 10.58 -10.81 -2.62
C ARG A 810 10.00 -12.21 -2.41
N GLU A 811 9.17 -12.71 -3.32
CA GLU A 811 8.56 -14.04 -3.22
C GLU A 811 9.63 -15.14 -3.14
N VAL A 812 10.68 -15.04 -3.97
CA VAL A 812 11.81 -15.99 -3.95
C VAL A 812 12.56 -15.91 -2.62
N ILE A 813 12.89 -14.70 -2.17
CA ILE A 813 13.66 -14.49 -0.92
C ILE A 813 12.86 -14.90 0.31
N TYR A 814 11.60 -14.52 0.40
CA TYR A 814 10.74 -14.83 1.55
C TYR A 814 10.44 -16.33 1.62
N THR A 815 10.32 -17.02 0.48
CA THR A 815 10.20 -18.48 0.44
C THR A 815 11.48 -19.15 0.97
N ARG A 816 12.66 -18.75 0.48
CA ARG A 816 13.95 -19.27 0.97
C ARG A 816 14.16 -18.99 2.46
N ARG A 817 13.78 -17.79 2.90
CA ARG A 817 13.84 -17.37 4.30
C ARG A 817 12.89 -18.19 5.18
N LYS A 818 11.65 -18.42 4.75
CA LYS A 818 10.67 -19.24 5.47
C LYS A 818 11.15 -20.69 5.62
N HIS A 819 11.72 -21.27 4.56
CA HIS A 819 12.35 -22.60 4.61
C HIS A 819 13.45 -22.66 5.69
N ALA A 820 14.36 -21.68 5.70
CA ALA A 820 15.38 -21.57 6.73
C ALA A 820 14.76 -21.39 8.14
N LEU A 821 13.82 -20.46 8.31
CA LEU A 821 13.18 -20.15 9.59
C LEU A 821 12.46 -21.36 10.20
N MET A 822 11.71 -22.11 9.39
CA MET A 822 10.97 -23.30 9.82
C MET A 822 11.85 -24.54 9.93
N GLY A 823 13.05 -24.52 9.34
CA GLY A 823 13.91 -25.71 9.28
C GLY A 823 13.49 -26.70 8.20
N GLU A 824 12.59 -26.33 7.28
CA GLU A 824 12.01 -27.21 6.25
C GLU A 824 12.74 -26.99 4.91
N ARG A 825 12.83 -28.02 4.07
CA ARG A 825 13.43 -27.93 2.71
C ARG A 825 14.88 -27.37 2.64
N ILE A 826 15.62 -27.32 3.77
CA ILE A 826 16.98 -26.73 3.84
C ILE A 826 17.98 -27.47 2.95
N GLY A 827 18.06 -28.80 3.06
CA GLY A 827 19.04 -29.57 2.28
C GLY A 827 18.82 -29.45 0.77
N MET A 828 17.57 -29.28 0.31
CA MET A 828 17.26 -28.99 -1.09
C MET A 828 17.79 -27.61 -1.50
N ASN A 829 17.58 -26.58 -0.67
CA ASN A 829 18.13 -25.25 -0.94
C ASN A 829 19.66 -25.28 -1.04
N ILE A 830 20.34 -25.98 -0.13
CA ILE A 830 21.81 -26.10 -0.15
C ILE A 830 22.28 -26.89 -1.37
N SER A 831 21.61 -27.98 -1.71
CA SER A 831 21.94 -28.75 -2.91
C SER A 831 21.84 -27.89 -4.17
N ASN A 832 20.74 -27.14 -4.33
CA ASN A 832 20.59 -26.20 -5.45
C ASN A 832 21.69 -25.14 -5.44
N MET A 833 22.05 -24.59 -4.27
CA MET A 833 23.17 -23.64 -4.16
C MET A 833 24.50 -24.25 -4.63
N ILE A 834 24.78 -25.52 -4.31
CA ILE A 834 25.99 -26.23 -4.76
C ILE A 834 26.00 -26.36 -6.29
N TYR A 835 24.90 -26.80 -6.91
CA TYR A 835 24.86 -26.94 -8.36
C TYR A 835 24.90 -25.57 -9.07
N ASP A 836 24.13 -24.58 -8.61
CA ASP A 836 24.15 -23.21 -9.14
C ASP A 836 25.55 -22.57 -9.00
N GLY A 837 26.21 -22.80 -7.86
CA GLY A 837 27.55 -22.31 -7.59
C GLY A 837 28.60 -22.98 -8.47
N ALA A 838 28.46 -24.29 -8.74
CA ALA A 838 29.35 -25.03 -9.63
C ALA A 838 29.22 -24.53 -11.08
N GLU A 839 28.00 -24.34 -11.56
CA GLU A 839 27.72 -23.76 -12.88
C GLU A 839 28.36 -22.38 -13.02
N ASN A 840 28.19 -21.51 -12.02
CA ASN A 840 28.74 -20.16 -12.04
C ASN A 840 30.29 -20.13 -12.05
N ILE A 841 30.93 -20.94 -11.21
CA ILE A 841 32.40 -21.05 -11.18
C ILE A 841 32.93 -21.55 -12.52
N VAL A 842 32.30 -22.59 -13.08
CA VAL A 842 32.70 -23.17 -14.37
C VAL A 842 32.47 -22.17 -15.51
N GLU A 843 31.34 -21.48 -15.56
CA GLU A 843 31.03 -20.49 -16.59
C GLU A 843 32.07 -19.35 -16.59
N VAL A 844 32.38 -18.79 -15.42
CA VAL A 844 33.37 -17.72 -15.27
C VAL A 844 34.75 -18.19 -15.71
N ALA A 845 35.22 -19.33 -15.20
CA ALA A 845 36.53 -19.86 -15.53
C ALA A 845 36.68 -20.25 -17.00
N LYS A 846 35.62 -20.79 -17.62
CA LYS A 846 35.61 -21.15 -19.04
C LYS A 846 35.63 -19.93 -19.95
N ASN A 847 34.96 -18.84 -19.55
CA ASN A 847 34.95 -17.60 -20.31
C ASN A 847 36.32 -16.89 -20.28
N SER A 848 37.08 -17.04 -19.18
CA SER A 848 38.44 -16.49 -19.06
C SER A 848 39.57 -17.45 -19.52
N ASP A 849 39.26 -18.74 -19.75
CA ASP A 849 40.23 -19.84 -19.96
C ASP A 849 41.30 -19.92 -18.83
N ASP A 850 40.88 -19.61 -17.60
CA ASP A 850 41.76 -19.51 -16.43
C ASP A 850 41.54 -20.69 -15.45
N PHE A 851 42.41 -21.70 -15.56
CA PHE A 851 42.34 -22.87 -14.68
C PHE A 851 42.88 -22.58 -13.27
N GLU A 852 43.79 -21.63 -13.10
CA GLU A 852 44.32 -21.29 -11.77
C GLU A 852 43.23 -20.61 -10.93
N GLU A 853 42.48 -19.67 -11.54
CA GLU A 853 41.36 -19.05 -10.84
C GLU A 853 40.23 -20.07 -10.55
N PHE A 854 40.00 -21.03 -11.45
CA PHE A 854 39.08 -22.15 -11.20
C PHE A 854 39.46 -22.95 -9.95
N GLU A 855 40.72 -23.38 -9.83
CA GLU A 855 41.20 -24.10 -8.65
C GLU A 855 41.10 -23.25 -7.38
N MET A 856 41.45 -21.96 -7.49
CA MET A 856 41.34 -21.02 -6.38
C MET A 856 39.89 -20.85 -5.92
N ASP A 857 38.92 -20.77 -6.84
CA ASP A 857 37.52 -20.60 -6.51
C ASP A 857 36.90 -21.87 -5.92
N LEU A 858 37.26 -23.06 -6.40
CA LEU A 858 36.88 -24.33 -5.76
C LEU A 858 37.42 -24.41 -4.32
N MET A 859 38.67 -24.01 -4.11
CA MET A 859 39.26 -23.89 -2.78
C MET A 859 38.56 -22.85 -1.91
N LYS A 860 38.20 -21.68 -2.48
CA LYS A 860 37.55 -20.56 -1.78
C LYS A 860 36.07 -20.82 -1.45
N ILE A 861 35.34 -21.61 -2.24
CA ILE A 861 33.89 -21.79 -2.06
C ILE A 861 33.59 -23.17 -1.50
N TYR A 862 34.12 -24.23 -2.11
CA TYR A 862 33.86 -25.62 -1.71
C TYR A 862 34.91 -26.20 -0.76
N ALA A 863 36.07 -25.55 -0.64
CA ALA A 863 37.19 -26.08 0.13
C ALA A 863 37.51 -27.53 -0.28
N MET A 864 37.66 -27.71 -1.60
CA MET A 864 38.05 -28.94 -2.28
C MET A 864 39.06 -28.63 -3.39
N ASP A 865 39.80 -29.66 -3.80
CA ASP A 865 40.67 -29.63 -4.98
C ASP A 865 39.86 -29.78 -6.27
N SER A 866 40.45 -29.43 -7.42
CA SER A 866 39.79 -29.65 -8.71
C SER A 866 39.57 -31.14 -8.99
N PRO A 867 38.36 -31.55 -9.41
CA PRO A 867 38.09 -32.93 -9.82
C PRO A 867 38.68 -33.28 -11.20
N VAL A 868 39.19 -32.27 -11.93
CA VAL A 868 39.74 -32.41 -13.28
C VAL A 868 41.14 -31.79 -13.39
N THR A 869 41.94 -32.29 -14.31
CA THR A 869 43.21 -31.68 -14.68
C THR A 869 43.02 -30.47 -15.60
N ALA A 870 44.05 -29.61 -15.75
CA ALA A 870 44.01 -28.47 -16.66
C ALA A 870 43.72 -28.87 -18.13
N GLU A 871 44.17 -30.05 -18.57
CA GLU A 871 43.85 -30.55 -19.92
C GLU A 871 42.39 -30.97 -20.07
N GLU A 872 41.84 -31.65 -19.07
CA GLU A 872 40.44 -32.08 -19.04
C GLU A 872 39.53 -30.87 -18.91
N PHE A 873 39.90 -29.89 -18.08
CA PHE A 873 39.21 -28.60 -18.00
C PHE A 873 39.05 -27.98 -19.38
N LYS A 874 40.05 -27.98 -20.26
CA LYS A 874 39.91 -27.41 -21.61
C LYS A 874 39.01 -28.23 -22.54
N LYS A 875 39.02 -29.56 -22.41
CA LYS A 875 38.34 -30.50 -23.32
C LYS A 875 36.87 -30.73 -22.95
N THR A 876 36.53 -30.69 -21.66
CA THR A 876 35.18 -30.99 -21.17
C THR A 876 34.23 -29.84 -21.44
N ARG A 877 32.97 -30.13 -21.78
CA ARG A 877 31.95 -29.11 -22.00
C ARG A 877 31.57 -28.44 -20.67
N PRO A 878 31.20 -27.15 -20.67
CA PRO A 878 30.83 -26.44 -19.44
C PRO A 878 29.75 -27.15 -18.63
N ASP A 879 28.67 -27.59 -19.28
CA ASP A 879 27.55 -28.28 -18.61
C ASP A 879 27.99 -29.57 -17.89
N GLU A 880 28.79 -30.39 -18.57
CA GLU A 880 29.31 -31.67 -18.04
C GLU A 880 30.34 -31.43 -16.92
N LEU A 881 31.14 -30.38 -17.03
CA LEU A 881 32.10 -29.99 -15.99
C LEU A 881 31.39 -29.44 -14.75
N ALA A 882 30.33 -28.64 -14.93
CA ALA A 882 29.52 -28.11 -13.84
C ALA A 882 28.82 -29.24 -13.06
N GLU A 883 28.27 -30.24 -13.75
CA GLU A 883 27.67 -31.42 -13.13
C GLU A 883 28.71 -32.20 -12.29
N LEU A 884 29.89 -32.48 -12.86
CA LEU A 884 30.98 -33.16 -12.16
C LEU A 884 31.45 -32.40 -10.91
N VAL A 885 31.64 -31.09 -11.03
CA VAL A 885 32.02 -30.23 -9.89
C VAL A 885 30.92 -30.23 -8.83
N GLY A 886 29.65 -30.15 -9.22
CA GLY A 886 28.51 -30.18 -8.32
C GLY A 886 28.41 -31.50 -7.54
N GLU A 887 28.59 -32.63 -8.21
CA GLU A 887 28.61 -33.96 -7.57
C GLU A 887 29.75 -34.09 -6.55
N GLU A 888 30.98 -33.74 -6.92
CA GLU A 888 32.14 -33.84 -6.01
C GLU A 888 32.01 -32.87 -4.82
N ALA A 889 31.48 -31.67 -5.06
CA ALA A 889 31.18 -30.72 -4.00
C ALA A 889 30.11 -31.27 -3.03
N HIS A 890 29.05 -31.91 -3.55
CA HIS A 890 28.02 -32.53 -2.73
C HIS A 890 28.56 -33.69 -1.88
N VAL A 891 29.40 -34.54 -2.46
CA VAL A 891 30.08 -35.62 -1.73
C VAL A 891 30.98 -35.05 -0.62
N THR A 892 31.73 -33.99 -0.93
CA THR A 892 32.59 -33.31 0.05
C THR A 892 31.78 -32.68 1.18
N PHE A 893 30.66 -32.06 0.86
CA PHE A 893 29.72 -31.49 1.84
C PHE A 893 29.24 -32.57 2.81
N LYS A 894 28.68 -33.67 2.28
CA LYS A 894 28.17 -34.80 3.09
C LYS A 894 29.23 -35.39 4.01
N ARG A 895 30.45 -35.62 3.49
CA ARG A 895 31.57 -36.13 4.29
C ARG A 895 31.94 -35.20 5.46
N LYS A 896 31.91 -33.87 5.25
CA LYS A 896 32.23 -32.88 6.28
C LYS A 896 31.13 -32.79 7.34
N THR A 897 29.86 -32.79 6.92
CA THR A 897 28.72 -32.76 7.84
C THR A 897 28.69 -34.03 8.71
N ASP A 898 28.85 -35.23 8.11
CA ASP A 898 28.93 -36.49 8.87
C ASP A 898 30.07 -36.49 9.90
N LYS A 899 31.25 -35.97 9.51
CA LYS A 899 32.39 -35.82 10.44
C LYS A 899 32.05 -34.86 11.59
N MET A 900 31.39 -33.75 11.32
CA MET A 900 31.01 -32.77 12.34
C MET A 900 30.02 -33.36 13.35
N ALA A 901 28.99 -34.09 12.89
CA ALA A 901 28.08 -34.83 13.77
C ALA A 901 28.84 -35.84 14.66
N SER A 902 29.77 -36.60 14.08
CA SER A 902 30.55 -37.60 14.83
C SER A 902 31.42 -37.01 15.94
N ILE A 903 31.86 -35.75 15.79
CA ILE A 903 32.63 -35.01 16.79
C ILE A 903 31.70 -34.43 17.87
N ALA A 904 30.53 -33.92 17.47
CA ALA A 904 29.59 -33.30 18.38
C ALA A 904 28.88 -34.31 19.30
N TYR A 905 28.51 -35.47 18.75
CA TYR A 905 27.63 -36.44 19.42
C TYR A 905 28.13 -36.95 20.77
N PRO A 906 29.42 -37.31 20.97
CA PRO A 906 29.90 -37.74 22.29
C PRO A 906 29.67 -36.72 23.40
N VAL A 907 29.85 -35.42 23.10
CA VAL A 907 29.64 -34.31 24.05
C VAL A 907 28.15 -34.13 24.33
N ILE A 908 27.32 -34.17 23.28
CA ILE A 908 25.85 -34.05 23.40
C ILE A 908 25.28 -35.20 24.23
N LYS A 909 25.75 -36.43 23.97
CA LYS A 909 25.38 -37.63 24.70
C LYS A 909 25.72 -37.52 26.19
N GLU A 910 26.94 -37.11 26.51
CA GLU A 910 27.37 -36.90 27.90
C GLU A 910 26.48 -35.86 28.61
N ILE A 911 26.21 -34.72 27.96
CA ILE A 911 25.40 -33.65 28.55
C ILE A 911 23.95 -34.08 28.76
N TYR A 912 23.34 -34.77 27.78
CA TYR A 912 21.96 -35.24 27.91
C TYR A 912 21.81 -36.31 28.99
N GLU A 913 22.75 -37.26 29.08
CA GLU A 913 22.69 -38.34 30.07
C GLU A 913 23.04 -37.87 31.49
N THR A 914 23.85 -36.82 31.66
CA THR A 914 24.22 -36.29 32.99
C THR A 914 23.38 -35.11 33.46
N LYS A 915 22.86 -34.29 32.54
CA LYS A 915 22.18 -33.01 32.83
C LYS A 915 20.97 -32.73 31.93
N GLY A 916 20.39 -33.75 31.29
CA GLY A 916 19.27 -33.60 30.35
C GLY A 916 18.02 -32.91 30.94
N ASP A 917 17.77 -33.10 32.24
CA ASP A 917 16.64 -32.44 32.94
C ASP A 917 16.90 -30.95 33.26
N GLN A 918 18.14 -30.47 33.10
CA GLN A 918 18.54 -29.09 33.44
C GLN A 918 18.57 -28.15 32.23
N PHE A 919 18.72 -28.67 31.01
CA PHE A 919 18.93 -27.84 29.80
C PHE A 919 18.10 -28.34 28.61
N GLU A 920 17.28 -27.46 28.05
CA GLU A 920 16.54 -27.73 26.81
C GLU A 920 17.36 -27.41 25.55
N ASN A 921 18.13 -26.31 25.57
CA ASN A 921 18.96 -25.83 24.47
C ASN A 921 20.42 -25.62 24.92
N ILE A 922 21.37 -25.96 24.04
CA ILE A 922 22.81 -25.78 24.26
C ILE A 922 23.43 -24.89 23.17
N LEU A 923 24.51 -24.20 23.51
CA LEU A 923 25.32 -23.45 22.54
C LEU A 923 26.54 -24.26 22.11
N ILE A 924 26.66 -24.49 20.80
CA ILE A 924 27.78 -25.19 20.19
C ILE A 924 28.56 -24.21 19.31
N PRO A 925 29.84 -23.91 19.64
CA PRO A 925 30.66 -23.05 18.81
C PRO A 925 31.11 -23.81 17.55
N ILE A 926 30.84 -23.23 16.38
CA ILE A 926 31.33 -23.68 15.08
C ILE A 926 32.19 -22.58 14.48
N THR A 927 33.35 -22.91 13.92
CA THR A 927 34.25 -21.95 13.26
C THR A 927 34.44 -22.29 11.79
N ASP A 928 34.53 -21.26 10.94
CA ASP A 928 34.97 -21.38 9.55
C ASP A 928 36.48 -21.06 9.39
N GLY A 929 37.18 -20.89 10.51
CA GLY A 929 38.59 -20.45 10.58
C GLY A 929 38.76 -18.93 10.69
N LYS A 930 37.73 -18.13 10.39
CA LYS A 930 37.74 -16.66 10.50
C LYS A 930 36.79 -16.16 11.59
N ARG A 931 35.62 -16.75 11.71
CA ARG A 931 34.54 -16.37 12.62
C ARG A 931 34.11 -17.58 13.45
N VAL A 932 33.61 -17.31 14.66
CA VAL A 932 32.99 -18.31 15.52
C VAL A 932 31.50 -18.02 15.58
N TYR A 933 30.70 -18.99 15.16
CA TYR A 933 29.25 -19.00 15.18
C TYR A 933 28.79 -19.80 16.41
N ASN A 934 28.02 -19.19 17.31
CA ASN A 934 27.47 -19.88 18.47
C ASN A 934 26.08 -20.41 18.13
N ILE A 935 26.02 -21.68 17.72
CA ILE A 935 24.79 -22.30 17.23
C ILE A 935 23.97 -22.77 18.42
N THR A 936 22.70 -22.37 18.44
CA THR A 936 21.74 -22.80 19.46
C THR A 936 21.04 -24.04 18.97
N THR A 937 21.15 -25.13 19.73
CA THR A 937 20.60 -26.43 19.32
C THR A 937 19.78 -27.07 20.44
N ASN A 938 18.66 -27.67 20.07
CA ASN A 938 17.84 -28.45 21.00
C ASN A 938 18.55 -29.74 21.40
N LEU A 939 18.78 -29.90 22.71
CA LEU A 939 19.59 -31.00 23.23
C LEU A 939 18.95 -32.38 22.98
N LYS A 940 17.61 -32.47 23.12
CA LYS A 940 16.87 -33.71 22.94
C LYS A 940 16.87 -34.16 21.48
N ASN A 941 16.61 -33.25 20.55
CA ASN A 941 16.67 -33.56 19.12
C ASN A 941 18.08 -33.99 18.71
N ALA A 942 19.10 -33.25 19.16
CA ALA A 942 20.50 -33.56 18.87
C ALA A 942 20.96 -34.90 19.44
N TYR A 943 20.42 -35.32 20.58
CA TYR A 943 20.65 -36.66 21.12
C TYR A 943 19.98 -37.74 20.26
N ASN A 944 18.68 -37.56 19.96
CA ASN A 944 17.89 -38.53 19.21
C ASN A 944 18.38 -38.73 17.77
N ASN A 945 18.98 -37.71 17.15
CA ASN A 945 19.47 -37.77 15.77
C ASN A 945 21.00 -37.85 15.65
N GLU A 946 21.68 -38.34 16.68
CA GLU A 946 23.12 -38.61 16.69
C GLU A 946 23.99 -37.40 16.30
N GLY A 947 23.59 -36.20 16.74
CA GLY A 947 24.31 -34.95 16.51
C GLY A 947 24.01 -34.26 15.18
N ARG A 948 23.11 -34.80 14.35
CA ARG A 948 22.71 -34.18 13.06
C ARG A 948 21.96 -32.87 13.23
N GLU A 949 21.25 -32.67 14.35
CA GLU A 949 20.51 -31.43 14.63
C GLU A 949 21.43 -30.22 14.63
N VAL A 950 22.65 -30.37 15.16
CA VAL A 950 23.67 -29.31 15.22
C VAL A 950 23.96 -28.75 13.83
N ILE A 951 23.98 -29.64 12.84
CA ILE A 951 24.27 -29.31 11.44
C ILE A 951 23.08 -28.59 10.83
N ARG A 952 21.86 -29.12 11.04
CA ARG A 952 20.61 -28.48 10.58
C ARG A 952 20.46 -27.07 11.15
N ASP A 953 20.76 -26.87 12.43
CA ASP A 953 20.72 -25.56 13.08
C ASP A 953 21.81 -24.62 12.57
N PHE A 954 23.02 -25.14 12.30
CA PHE A 954 24.10 -24.38 11.70
C PHE A 954 23.71 -23.88 10.30
N GLU A 955 23.23 -24.79 9.44
CA GLU A 955 22.74 -24.48 8.11
C GLU A 955 21.62 -23.43 8.15
N LYS A 956 20.63 -23.63 9.03
CA LYS A 956 19.51 -22.70 9.26
C LYS A 956 19.99 -21.30 9.62
N GLN A 957 20.82 -21.18 10.66
CA GLN A 957 21.29 -19.88 11.13
C GLN A 957 22.17 -19.18 10.11
N THR A 958 23.05 -19.91 9.41
CA THR A 958 23.89 -19.36 8.35
C THR A 958 23.06 -18.88 7.16
N LEU A 959 22.11 -19.68 6.68
CA LEU A 959 21.21 -19.29 5.59
C LEU A 959 20.44 -18.01 5.95
N LEU A 960 19.82 -17.98 7.13
CA LEU A 960 19.00 -16.85 7.57
C LEU A 960 19.84 -15.56 7.67
N TYR A 961 21.02 -15.65 8.29
CA TYR A 961 21.93 -14.52 8.46
C TYR A 961 22.42 -13.97 7.11
N VAL A 962 22.89 -14.83 6.22
CA VAL A 962 23.45 -14.39 4.92
C VAL A 962 22.35 -13.84 4.02
N ILE A 963 21.19 -14.49 3.95
CA ILE A 963 20.06 -14.00 3.16
C ILE A 963 19.65 -12.60 3.64
N ASP A 964 19.60 -12.37 4.96
CA ASP A 964 19.23 -11.05 5.49
C ASP A 964 20.24 -9.96 5.19
N ASP A 965 21.54 -10.27 5.25
CA ASP A 965 22.60 -9.31 4.98
C ASP A 965 22.57 -8.88 3.50
N GLU A 966 22.53 -9.87 2.60
CA GLU A 966 22.49 -9.65 1.16
C GLU A 966 21.20 -8.97 0.70
N TRP A 967 20.05 -9.36 1.27
CA TRP A 967 18.76 -8.78 0.92
C TRP A 967 18.67 -7.31 1.33
N LYS A 968 19.17 -6.94 2.52
CA LYS A 968 19.18 -5.53 2.97
C LYS A 968 20.04 -4.65 2.08
N GLU A 969 21.20 -5.15 1.66
CA GLU A 969 22.08 -4.41 0.75
C GLU A 969 21.45 -4.27 -0.63
N HIS A 970 20.80 -5.32 -1.13
CA HIS A 970 20.08 -5.27 -2.39
C HIS A 970 18.90 -4.29 -2.37
N LEU A 971 18.12 -4.24 -1.29
CA LEU A 971 17.08 -3.22 -1.12
C LEU A 971 17.64 -1.79 -1.20
N ARG A 972 18.83 -1.55 -0.63
CA ARG A 972 19.52 -0.26 -0.73
C ARG A 972 19.90 0.07 -2.17
N GLN A 973 20.50 -0.89 -2.88
CA GLN A 973 20.89 -0.71 -4.28
C GLN A 973 19.69 -0.45 -5.19
N LEU A 974 18.54 -1.05 -4.89
CA LEU A 974 17.31 -0.82 -5.65
C LEU A 974 16.68 0.54 -5.37
N ASP A 975 16.75 1.03 -4.13
CA ASP A 975 16.34 2.40 -3.80
C ASP A 975 17.23 3.41 -4.57
N ASP A 976 18.56 3.21 -4.57
CA ASP A 976 19.50 4.03 -5.35
C ASP A 976 19.21 3.96 -6.87
N LEU A 977 18.96 2.75 -7.39
CA LEU A 977 18.61 2.53 -8.80
C LEU A 977 17.29 3.20 -9.18
N ARG A 978 16.28 3.13 -8.32
CA ARG A 978 14.98 3.75 -8.55
C ARG A 978 15.11 5.26 -8.67
N GLN A 979 16.05 5.88 -7.96
CA GLN A 979 16.35 7.31 -8.07
C GLN A 979 17.16 7.62 -9.35
N SER A 980 18.22 6.86 -9.64
CA SER A 980 19.11 7.12 -10.78
C SER A 980 18.41 6.98 -12.13
N VAL A 981 17.55 5.98 -12.28
CA VAL A 981 16.85 5.68 -13.55
C VAL A 981 15.84 6.78 -13.93
N GLN A 982 15.45 7.65 -12.99
CA GLN A 982 14.62 8.80 -13.33
C GLN A 982 15.37 9.81 -14.22
N ALA A 983 16.70 9.91 -14.09
CA ALA A 983 17.52 10.73 -14.97
C ALA A 983 17.64 10.13 -16.40
N ALA A 984 17.43 8.82 -16.58
CA ALA A 984 17.43 8.21 -17.91
C ALA A 984 16.29 8.70 -18.82
N SER A 985 15.27 9.37 -18.26
CA SER A 985 14.22 10.03 -19.03
C SER A 985 14.76 11.10 -19.98
N TYR A 986 15.94 11.67 -19.72
CA TYR A 986 16.59 12.65 -20.61
C TYR A 986 17.09 12.01 -21.92
N GLU A 987 17.29 10.67 -21.95
CA GLU A 987 17.74 9.92 -23.13
C GLU A 987 16.60 9.33 -24.00
N GLN A 988 15.34 9.67 -23.71
CA GLN A 988 14.14 9.12 -24.41
C GLN A 988 13.96 7.59 -24.31
N LYS A 989 14.54 6.94 -23.30
CA LYS A 989 14.28 5.52 -22.98
C LYS A 989 13.19 5.41 -21.90
N ASP A 990 12.49 4.28 -21.85
CA ASP A 990 11.49 4.02 -20.79
C ASP A 990 12.20 3.69 -19.45
N PRO A 991 12.07 4.54 -18.41
CA PRO A 991 12.70 4.31 -17.11
C PRO A 991 12.26 3.00 -16.46
N LEU A 992 11.02 2.56 -16.66
CA LEU A 992 10.54 1.32 -16.04
C LEU A 992 11.22 0.09 -16.67
N LEU A 993 11.49 0.13 -17.98
CA LEU A 993 12.18 -0.94 -18.67
C LEU A 993 13.64 -1.04 -18.22
N ILE A 994 14.33 0.10 -18.09
CA ILE A 994 15.70 0.15 -17.57
C ILE A 994 15.74 -0.40 -16.15
N TYR A 995 14.84 0.08 -15.28
CA TYR A 995 14.73 -0.41 -13.91
C TYR A 995 14.52 -1.94 -13.87
N LYS A 996 13.64 -2.49 -14.71
CA LYS A 996 13.42 -3.94 -14.80
C LYS A 996 14.67 -4.73 -15.17
N LEU A 997 15.44 -4.25 -16.15
CA LEU A 997 16.65 -4.92 -16.61
C LEU A 997 17.77 -4.83 -15.58
N GLU A 998 18.03 -3.65 -15.05
CA GLU A 998 19.11 -3.41 -14.09
C GLU A 998 18.80 -4.04 -12.73
N SER A 999 17.57 -3.96 -12.23
CA SER A 999 17.16 -4.62 -10.98
C SER A 999 17.23 -6.15 -11.06
N PHE A 1000 16.97 -6.74 -12.22
CA PHE A 1000 17.16 -8.18 -12.42
C PHE A 1000 18.65 -8.56 -12.40
N GLY A 1001 19.51 -7.73 -12.98
CA GLY A 1001 20.97 -7.87 -12.90
C GLY A 1001 21.47 -7.86 -11.45
N LEU A 1002 21.11 -6.82 -10.68
CA LEU A 1002 21.42 -6.70 -9.25
C LEU A 1002 20.92 -7.90 -8.46
N PHE A 1003 19.69 -8.36 -8.74
CA PHE A 1003 19.13 -9.53 -8.06
C PHE A 1003 19.91 -10.82 -8.36
N LYS A 1004 20.32 -11.05 -9.61
CA LYS A 1004 21.15 -12.21 -9.98
C LYS A 1004 22.50 -12.17 -9.25
N GLU A 1005 23.13 -10.99 -9.18
CA GLU A 1005 24.39 -10.79 -8.47
C GLU A 1005 24.24 -11.06 -6.97
N MET A 1006 23.18 -10.55 -6.34
CA MET A 1006 22.87 -10.78 -4.93
C MET A 1006 22.63 -12.27 -4.63
N ILE A 1007 21.86 -12.99 -5.46
CA ILE A 1007 21.66 -14.44 -5.27
C ILE A 1007 23.00 -15.20 -5.37
N ASN A 1008 23.84 -14.86 -6.35
CA ASN A 1008 25.15 -15.49 -6.51
C ASN A 1008 26.07 -15.20 -5.32
N SER A 1009 26.09 -13.95 -4.85
CA SER A 1009 26.82 -13.51 -3.66
C SER A 1009 26.36 -14.29 -2.42
N ALA A 1010 25.05 -14.37 -2.20
CA ALA A 1010 24.44 -15.12 -1.10
C ALA A 1010 24.83 -16.60 -1.14
N ASN A 1011 24.66 -17.27 -2.30
CA ASN A 1011 25.03 -18.67 -2.48
C ASN A 1011 26.52 -18.90 -2.17
N ARG A 1012 27.42 -18.07 -2.72
CA ARG A 1012 28.87 -18.17 -2.47
C ARG A 1012 29.21 -17.99 -0.99
N LYS A 1013 28.63 -16.98 -0.32
CA LYS A 1013 28.86 -16.71 1.11
C LYS A 1013 28.36 -17.86 1.98
N VAL A 1014 27.15 -18.36 1.73
CA VAL A 1014 26.60 -19.53 2.44
C VAL A 1014 27.54 -20.71 2.27
N LEU A 1015 27.79 -21.16 1.04
CA LEU A 1015 28.62 -22.32 0.74
C LEU A 1015 30.01 -22.23 1.38
N SER A 1016 30.65 -21.06 1.27
CA SER A 1016 31.97 -20.80 1.86
C SER A 1016 32.01 -21.01 3.38
N ILE A 1017 30.92 -20.67 4.09
CA ILE A 1017 30.77 -20.85 5.54
C ILE A 1017 30.47 -22.33 5.86
N ILE A 1018 29.43 -22.91 5.26
CA ILE A 1018 29.02 -24.28 5.60
C ILE A 1018 30.05 -25.34 5.17
N MET A 1019 30.75 -25.15 4.04
CA MET A 1019 31.80 -26.07 3.58
C MET A 1019 33.07 -25.99 4.44
N ARG A 1020 33.26 -24.94 5.24
CA ARG A 1020 34.42 -24.78 6.15
C ARG A 1020 34.10 -24.96 7.62
N GLY A 1021 32.83 -25.10 7.98
CA GLY A 1021 32.41 -25.28 9.36
C GLY A 1021 33.14 -26.44 10.03
N GLN A 1022 33.75 -26.15 11.17
CA GLN A 1022 34.41 -27.14 12.03
C GLN A 1022 34.11 -26.81 13.49
N ILE A 1023 33.97 -27.85 14.32
CA ILE A 1023 33.85 -27.69 15.76
C ILE A 1023 35.28 -27.57 16.33
N PRO A 1024 35.64 -26.46 17.01
CA PRO A 1024 36.95 -26.31 17.62
C PRO A 1024 37.19 -27.42 18.66
N THR A 1025 38.25 -28.19 18.52
CA THR A 1025 38.68 -29.16 19.53
C THR A 1025 39.33 -28.44 20.73
N ARG A 1026 38.53 -28.01 21.71
CA ARG A 1026 38.98 -27.58 23.05
C ARG A 1026 38.04 -28.10 24.16
N ASP A 1027 38.57 -28.18 25.38
CA ASP A 1027 38.06 -28.83 26.61
C ASP A 1027 36.50 -28.82 26.76
N PRO A 1028 35.83 -29.97 27.00
CA PRO A 1028 34.35 -30.10 27.12
C PRO A 1028 33.65 -29.17 28.13
N ARG A 1029 34.40 -28.41 28.93
CA ARG A 1029 33.91 -27.56 30.02
C ARG A 1029 33.38 -26.19 29.57
N GLU A 1030 33.48 -25.83 28.28
CA GLU A 1030 33.01 -24.53 27.75
C GLU A 1030 31.61 -24.56 27.11
N VAL A 1031 30.89 -25.69 27.12
CA VAL A 1031 29.47 -25.69 26.70
C VAL A 1031 28.67 -24.90 27.73
N ARG A 1032 28.22 -23.70 27.32
CA ARG A 1032 27.43 -22.79 28.15
C ARG A 1032 25.95 -23.01 27.88
N GLN A 1033 25.14 -22.79 28.92
CA GLN A 1033 23.69 -22.71 28.79
C GLN A 1033 23.33 -21.62 27.78
N ALA A 1034 22.51 -21.96 26.78
CA ALA A 1034 21.90 -20.95 25.92
C ALA A 1034 20.94 -20.12 26.77
N GLU A 1035 20.98 -18.79 26.68
CA GLU A 1035 19.87 -17.98 27.20
C GLU A 1035 18.58 -18.45 26.50
N GLN A 1036 17.45 -18.48 27.22
CA GLN A 1036 16.14 -18.70 26.59
C GLN A 1036 16.02 -17.78 25.38
N GLN A 1037 15.55 -18.30 24.23
CA GLN A 1037 15.29 -17.50 23.04
C GLN A 1037 14.41 -16.31 23.45
N ARG A 1038 15.02 -15.14 23.61
CA ARG A 1038 14.29 -13.90 23.87
C ARG A 1038 13.70 -13.46 22.55
N ARG A 1039 12.42 -13.11 22.56
CA ARG A 1039 11.77 -12.49 21.40
C ARG A 1039 12.59 -11.31 20.94
N SER A 1040 12.76 -11.20 19.64
CA SER A 1040 13.45 -10.07 19.04
C SER A 1040 12.68 -8.79 19.39
N ASP A 1041 13.35 -7.79 19.98
CA ASP A 1041 12.69 -6.52 20.31
C ASP A 1041 12.63 -5.63 19.08
N TYR A 1042 11.48 -5.64 18.42
CA TYR A 1042 11.23 -4.83 17.24
C TYR A 1042 10.89 -3.35 17.55
N SER A 1043 10.90 -2.93 18.82
CA SER A 1043 10.59 -1.54 19.20
C SER A 1043 11.53 -0.48 18.59
N LYS A 1044 12.72 -0.90 18.15
CA LYS A 1044 13.72 -0.02 17.53
C LYS A 1044 13.48 0.24 16.03
N TYR A 1045 12.62 -0.54 15.37
CA TYR A 1045 12.29 -0.33 13.96
C TYR A 1045 11.21 0.74 13.82
N ARG A 1046 11.29 1.53 12.75
CA ARG A 1046 10.37 2.65 12.49
C ARG A 1046 9.62 2.42 11.19
N THR A 1047 8.36 2.84 11.13
CA THR A 1047 7.55 2.75 9.91
C THR A 1047 7.69 4.02 9.08
N GLN A 1048 7.62 3.92 7.75
CA GLN A 1048 7.79 5.07 6.85
C GLN A 1048 6.69 5.17 5.81
N LYS A 1049 6.51 6.38 5.28
CA LYS A 1049 5.63 6.76 4.18
C LYS A 1049 6.50 7.35 3.08
N ASP A 1050 6.49 6.70 1.92
CA ASP A 1050 7.21 7.16 0.74
C ASP A 1050 6.36 8.19 -0.02
N GLU A 1051 6.88 9.38 -0.29
CA GLU A 1051 6.28 10.29 -1.27
C GLU A 1051 7.01 10.15 -2.59
N VAL A 1052 6.32 9.60 -3.59
CA VAL A 1052 6.89 9.47 -4.94
C VAL A 1052 6.99 10.86 -5.54
N SER A 1053 8.21 11.42 -5.55
CA SER A 1053 8.54 12.59 -6.37
C SER A 1053 8.27 12.23 -7.84
N SER A 1054 7.25 12.83 -8.43
CA SER A 1054 6.89 12.63 -9.82
C SER A 1054 7.78 13.52 -10.70
N ASN A 1055 9.06 13.18 -10.85
CA ASN A 1055 9.93 13.77 -11.88
C ASN A 1055 9.42 13.36 -13.27
N ARG A 1056 8.43 14.11 -13.79
CA ARG A 1056 7.96 14.01 -15.17
C ARG A 1056 8.64 15.08 -16.00
N GLY A 1057 9.54 14.64 -16.88
CA GLY A 1057 9.80 15.36 -18.12
C GLY A 1057 8.51 15.49 -18.94
N ASN A 1058 8.39 16.63 -19.61
CA ASN A 1058 7.24 17.15 -20.35
C ASN A 1058 6.60 16.14 -21.36
N TYR A 1059 5.72 15.25 -20.90
CA TYR A 1059 4.92 14.41 -21.79
C TYR A 1059 3.46 14.40 -21.35
N ASP A 1060 2.62 15.11 -22.12
CA ASP A 1060 1.16 15.07 -22.07
C ASP A 1060 0.69 13.73 -22.67
N PRO A 1061 0.20 12.76 -21.87
CA PRO A 1061 -0.28 11.48 -22.40
C PRO A 1061 -1.58 11.64 -23.20
N THR A 1062 -2.24 12.80 -23.12
CA THR A 1062 -3.53 13.05 -23.79
C THR A 1062 -3.38 13.50 -25.25
N LYS A 1063 -2.15 13.66 -25.76
CA LYS A 1063 -1.88 14.02 -27.17
C LYS A 1063 -1.28 12.90 -28.03
N GLN A 1064 -1.09 11.69 -27.51
CA GLN A 1064 -0.79 10.51 -28.33
C GLN A 1064 -1.52 9.26 -27.83
N ASP A 1065 -2.85 9.29 -27.87
CA ASP A 1065 -3.60 8.06 -28.10
C ASP A 1065 -4.02 7.99 -29.58
N THR A 1066 -3.04 7.70 -30.44
CA THR A 1066 -3.27 7.09 -31.75
C THR A 1066 -2.76 5.66 -31.74
N ARG A 1067 -2.85 4.96 -30.61
CA ARG A 1067 -2.85 3.50 -30.64
C ARG A 1067 -4.26 3.09 -31.07
N GLU A 1068 -4.49 3.14 -32.38
CA GLU A 1068 -5.46 2.22 -32.97
C GLU A 1068 -5.15 0.83 -32.40
N LEU A 1069 -6.14 0.22 -31.75
CA LEU A 1069 -6.15 -1.20 -31.42
C LEU A 1069 -5.46 -1.96 -32.55
N GLN A 1070 -4.33 -2.61 -32.25
CA GLN A 1070 -3.70 -3.55 -33.15
C GLN A 1070 -4.76 -4.62 -33.46
N LYS A 1071 -5.48 -4.45 -34.58
CA LYS A 1071 -6.20 -5.54 -35.22
C LYS A 1071 -5.14 -6.58 -35.50
N THR A 1072 -5.33 -7.78 -34.96
CA THR A 1072 -4.67 -9.00 -35.43
C THR A 1072 -4.48 -8.91 -36.94
N GLU A 1073 -3.23 -8.91 -37.40
CA GLU A 1073 -2.92 -8.90 -38.82
C GLU A 1073 -3.65 -10.07 -39.47
N PRO A 1074 -4.52 -9.83 -40.47
CA PRO A 1074 -4.96 -10.93 -41.30
C PRO A 1074 -3.73 -11.43 -42.07
N ILE A 1075 -3.53 -12.75 -42.05
CA ILE A 1075 -2.58 -13.48 -42.89
C ILE A 1075 -2.52 -12.79 -44.26
N ARG A 1076 -1.33 -12.34 -44.67
CA ARG A 1076 -1.05 -11.71 -45.96
C ARG A 1076 -1.32 -12.73 -47.07
N VAL A 1077 -2.56 -12.82 -47.53
CA VAL A 1077 -2.91 -13.53 -48.76
C VAL A 1077 -2.62 -12.57 -49.91
N GLU A 1078 -1.77 -12.99 -50.84
CA GLU A 1078 -1.42 -12.22 -52.04
C GLU A 1078 -2.67 -11.67 -52.75
N LYS A 1079 -2.56 -10.43 -53.22
CA LYS A 1079 -3.63 -9.64 -53.84
C LYS A 1079 -4.24 -10.40 -55.03
N LYS A 1080 -5.41 -11.03 -54.83
CA LYS A 1080 -6.19 -11.61 -55.95
C LYS A 1080 -6.67 -10.49 -56.88
N VAL A 1081 -6.35 -10.60 -58.16
CA VAL A 1081 -6.75 -9.65 -59.22
C VAL A 1081 -8.28 -9.55 -59.28
N GLY A 1082 -8.80 -8.32 -59.24
CA GLY A 1082 -10.23 -8.04 -59.26
C GLY A 1082 -10.88 -8.45 -60.58
N ARG A 1083 -12.13 -8.95 -60.54
CA ARG A 1083 -12.88 -9.43 -61.73
C ARG A 1083 -12.90 -8.44 -62.91
N ASN A 1084 -12.90 -7.13 -62.64
CA ASN A 1084 -12.94 -6.10 -63.68
C ASN A 1084 -11.57 -5.47 -63.99
N GLU A 1085 -10.49 -5.90 -63.33
CA GLU A 1085 -9.13 -5.42 -63.56
C GLU A 1085 -8.50 -6.12 -64.78
N PRO A 1086 -7.47 -5.52 -65.41
CA PRO A 1086 -6.76 -6.14 -66.51
C PRO A 1086 -6.17 -7.49 -66.09
N CYS A 1087 -6.34 -8.50 -66.93
CA CYS A 1087 -5.81 -9.83 -66.63
C CYS A 1087 -4.27 -9.81 -66.65
N PRO A 1088 -3.59 -10.32 -65.61
CA PRO A 1088 -2.13 -10.22 -65.49
C PRO A 1088 -1.36 -11.02 -66.54
N CYS A 1089 -2.03 -11.87 -67.32
CA CYS A 1089 -1.43 -12.58 -68.46
C CYS A 1089 -1.13 -11.68 -69.67
N GLY A 1090 -1.36 -10.37 -69.58
CA GLY A 1090 -1.06 -9.41 -70.66
C GLY A 1090 -2.03 -9.42 -71.85
N SER A 1091 -3.16 -10.12 -71.75
CA SER A 1091 -4.11 -10.29 -72.88
C SER A 1091 -4.93 -9.04 -73.23
N GLY A 1092 -4.77 -7.95 -72.48
CA GLY A 1092 -5.52 -6.70 -72.63
C GLY A 1092 -7.01 -6.78 -72.24
N LYS A 1093 -7.51 -7.95 -71.82
CA LYS A 1093 -8.91 -8.17 -71.41
C LYS A 1093 -9.06 -8.11 -69.88
N LYS A 1094 -10.26 -7.75 -69.39
CA LYS A 1094 -10.60 -7.80 -67.95
C LYS A 1094 -10.57 -9.24 -67.43
N TYR A 1095 -10.12 -9.46 -66.19
CA TYR A 1095 -9.88 -10.78 -65.59
C TYR A 1095 -11.08 -11.74 -65.73
N LYS A 1096 -12.31 -11.29 -65.46
CA LYS A 1096 -13.55 -12.08 -65.61
C LYS A 1096 -13.80 -12.64 -67.02
N ASN A 1097 -13.22 -12.02 -68.04
CA ASN A 1097 -13.39 -12.40 -69.43
C ASN A 1097 -12.16 -13.15 -69.98
N CYS A 1098 -11.20 -13.49 -69.12
CA CYS A 1098 -9.99 -14.22 -69.45
C CYS A 1098 -9.79 -15.35 -68.42
N HIS A 1099 -8.88 -15.20 -67.47
CA HIS A 1099 -8.56 -16.25 -66.48
C HIS A 1099 -9.57 -16.35 -65.31
N GLY A 1100 -10.54 -15.43 -65.23
CA GLY A 1100 -11.63 -15.46 -64.25
C GLY A 1100 -12.95 -15.99 -64.80
N ARG A 1101 -12.91 -16.77 -65.90
CA ARG A 1101 -14.05 -17.54 -66.42
C ARG A 1101 -14.24 -18.84 -65.67
#